data_AF-A0AAD5X5B6-F1
#
_entry.id   AF-A0AAD5X5B6-F1
#
_cell.length_a   1.000
_cell.length_b   1.000
_cell.length_c   1.000
_cell.angle_alpha   90.00
_cell.angle_beta   90.00
_cell.angle_gamma   90.00
#
_symmetry.space_group_name_H-M   'P 1'
#
loop_
_entity.id
_entity.type
_entity.pdbx_description
1 polymer ?
#
loop_
_entity_poly.entity_id
_entity_poly.type
_entity_poly.pdbx_seq_one_letter_code
_entity_poly.pdbx_strand_id
1 'polypeptide(L)'
;MCLAIASGHGSVKEQYRNEALKQKATHLFQDQGGRPHVTNTQNVGRRTNNMDPGFPLETPDYSFSFKHDGFATYLARLLRPIWRKKMFAAAISRKSKNRDERLKPQKSKEVGQKQLDYVKGNLLGLNECLTGRLHRFTAAPSPEMHVPQYVDGAAWKNEQESLYRLHQLLKMALEGIHFVQLLLDYKVGDLVKQWEGAKRTAAYNTDFASLITSDDGRNLCKDLMSALVEKQISDQSGVNIVNDKLRQQCPSICRDNDAAYYKGIELLRTATMQHPGPQQDEQVLEAFGIFKDIAENITSDQLSKIFSMFKSMKYYRGCIDLVLIWANAIDPDNEAQNGGQMGMFPDSDPRSGVIRPVLQAREGAYNLVTELIDSLWLEKDSARSTSRGTTSIDNIIKGVLQQIVFAKDDMFHSTVYNWLAEKGKLRLLFEYDNEDLQRYLKSTSEAKPQNAELYAQYLVQHGKHLRAAEVLHELTNYNGLSLEERMRYLLKAQTEAGTASALGQIRNTRDEDLLVTIREAFEIAGIQLELFQKLKELPDTPEDTLAQLNGELMNLTVMYQRFAKPKKLYDMMLLIFGTADWSDSMAPRIQATWADILREAKETVPEGGVYTAFDAQKSKLKELGQRFHTNKNIFPVSEYFESVGRDGRRQRTSSEANEISGAEYLVDTLEHECFEAAETEGATKAPEGWVVDTMREIGVPFSELFDVLCGLFDAKLPPWSSTKALTFLVNDGCGLLERWLREVKLRTRSVERDPFLPRTVDDAVVRWLATINGNEFPELEKRLHAISEEMHRMV
;
A
#
# COMPACT_ATOMS: atom_id res chain seq x y z
N MET A 1 -16.20 63.76 34.93
CA MET A 1 -15.49 64.39 36.07
C MET A 1 -15.65 63.57 37.34
N CYS A 2 -16.88 63.26 37.76
CA CYS A 2 -17.15 62.42 38.93
C CYS A 2 -16.41 61.08 38.91
N LEU A 3 -16.40 60.38 37.76
CA LEU A 3 -15.66 59.13 37.61
C LEU A 3 -14.13 59.28 37.80
N ALA A 4 -13.55 60.42 37.38
CA ALA A 4 -12.12 60.70 37.56
C ALA A 4 -11.75 61.00 39.03
N ILE A 5 -12.68 61.61 39.77
CA ILE A 5 -12.51 61.84 41.22
C ILE A 5 -12.68 60.52 41.96
N ALA A 6 -13.69 59.72 41.59
CA ALA A 6 -13.96 58.41 42.17
C ALA A 6 -12.82 57.40 41.93
N SER A 7 -12.11 57.49 40.79
CA SER A 7 -10.93 56.66 40.49
C SER A 7 -9.63 57.17 41.12
N GLY A 8 -9.64 58.34 41.77
CA GLY A 8 -8.43 58.92 42.37
C GLY A 8 -7.39 59.39 41.34
N HIS A 9 -7.85 59.95 40.22
CA HIS A 9 -6.98 60.40 39.13
C HIS A 9 -5.78 61.25 39.61
N GLY A 10 -4.62 61.05 39.00
CA GLY A 10 -3.33 61.63 39.42
C GLY A 10 -3.31 63.16 39.49
N SER A 11 -4.17 63.85 38.73
CA SER A 11 -4.31 65.32 38.77
C SER A 11 -5.09 65.85 39.97
N VAL A 12 -5.73 64.98 40.77
CA VAL A 12 -6.40 65.38 42.01
C VAL A 12 -5.33 65.65 43.06
N LYS A 13 -5.26 66.91 43.53
CA LYS A 13 -4.32 67.34 44.58
C LYS A 13 -4.48 66.43 45.79
N GLU A 14 -3.36 66.08 46.41
CA GLU A 14 -3.27 65.12 47.51
C GLU A 14 -4.21 65.46 48.68
N GLN A 15 -4.35 66.75 48.98
CA GLN A 15 -5.27 67.30 50.00
C GLN A 15 -6.77 67.00 49.75
N TYR A 16 -7.17 66.61 48.53
CA TYR A 16 -8.55 66.28 48.17
C TYR A 16 -8.76 64.77 47.89
N ARG A 17 -7.76 63.92 48.12
CA ARG A 17 -7.86 62.45 47.96
C ARG A 17 -8.50 61.78 49.18
N ASN A 18 -9.62 62.31 49.68
CA ASN A 18 -10.35 61.71 50.78
C ASN A 18 -11.39 60.69 50.25
N GLU A 19 -11.51 59.54 50.92
CA GLU A 19 -12.47 58.48 50.56
C GLU A 19 -13.93 58.97 50.60
N ALA A 20 -14.26 59.89 51.50
CA ALA A 20 -15.59 60.52 51.55
C ALA A 20 -15.93 61.29 50.27
N LEU A 21 -14.95 61.93 49.62
CA LEU A 21 -15.14 62.64 48.36
C LEU A 21 -15.31 61.66 47.20
N LYS A 22 -14.56 60.55 47.20
CA LYS A 22 -14.71 59.48 46.20
C LYS A 22 -16.10 58.87 46.26
N GLN A 23 -16.60 58.56 47.46
CA GLN A 23 -17.95 58.03 47.67
C GLN A 23 -19.04 59.00 47.17
N LYS A 24 -18.94 60.29 47.52
CA LYS A 24 -19.88 61.31 47.01
C LYS A 24 -19.84 61.43 45.48
N ALA A 25 -18.66 61.37 44.88
CA ALA A 25 -18.51 61.39 43.43
C ALA A 25 -19.08 60.12 42.76
N THR A 26 -18.92 58.95 43.38
CA THR A 26 -19.54 57.69 42.93
C THR A 26 -21.06 57.77 42.99
N HIS A 27 -21.64 58.25 44.10
CA HIS A 27 -23.08 58.43 44.25
C HIS A 27 -23.64 59.40 43.21
N LEU A 28 -23.00 60.56 43.04
CA LEU A 28 -23.42 61.55 42.04
C LEU A 28 -23.35 60.99 40.62
N PHE A 29 -22.34 60.18 40.31
CA PHE A 29 -22.22 59.50 39.02
C PHE A 29 -23.35 58.48 38.78
N GLN A 30 -23.76 57.73 39.81
CA GLN A 30 -24.84 56.76 39.72
C GLN A 30 -26.23 57.43 39.68
N ASP A 31 -26.43 58.48 40.47
CA ASP A 31 -27.75 59.10 40.63
C ASP A 31 -28.09 60.04 39.46
N GLN A 32 -27.11 60.79 38.94
CA GLN A 32 -27.33 61.85 37.94
C GLN A 32 -26.88 61.48 36.51
N GLY A 33 -26.44 60.24 36.28
CA GLY A 33 -25.87 59.85 35.00
C GLY A 33 -26.88 59.41 33.92
N GLY A 34 -28.18 59.53 34.18
CA GLY A 34 -29.23 59.16 33.22
C GLY A 34 -29.40 57.65 33.02
N ARG A 35 -30.14 57.30 31.96
CA ARG A 35 -30.55 55.93 31.56
C ARG A 35 -30.46 55.79 30.02
N PRO A 36 -30.41 54.59 29.45
CA PRO A 36 -30.53 54.38 28.01
C PRO A 36 -31.97 54.54 27.54
N HIS A 37 -32.16 55.05 26.32
CA HIS A 37 -33.48 55.24 25.72
C HIS A 37 -33.43 55.04 24.20
N VAL A 38 -34.55 54.65 23.60
CA VAL A 38 -34.71 54.53 22.14
C VAL A 38 -34.90 55.93 21.54
N THR A 39 -34.06 56.29 20.57
CA THR A 39 -34.08 57.63 19.94
C THR A 39 -35.01 57.71 18.74
N ASN A 40 -35.23 56.60 18.02
CA ASN A 40 -36.03 56.60 16.80
C ASN A 40 -37.16 55.56 16.85
N THR A 41 -38.37 56.03 17.14
CA THR A 41 -39.62 55.27 16.93
C THR A 41 -40.47 55.89 15.81
N GLN A 42 -39.98 56.95 15.15
CA GLN A 42 -40.71 57.67 14.11
C GLN A 42 -40.61 56.97 12.76
N ASN A 43 -41.31 55.83 12.64
CA ASN A 43 -41.99 55.37 11.40
C ASN A 43 -42.79 54.07 11.56
N VAL A 44 -42.92 53.50 12.77
CA VAL A 44 -43.71 52.27 12.98
C VAL A 44 -45.22 52.55 13.03
N GLY A 45 -45.65 53.80 13.28
CA GLY A 45 -47.06 54.15 13.50
C GLY A 45 -47.92 54.48 12.27
N ARG A 46 -47.40 54.39 11.04
CA ARG A 46 -48.18 54.77 9.84
C ARG A 46 -47.88 53.91 8.61
N ARG A 47 -47.97 52.58 8.73
CA ARG A 47 -48.14 51.68 7.58
C ARG A 47 -49.29 50.73 7.84
N THR A 48 -50.35 50.92 7.06
CA THR A 48 -51.62 50.20 7.08
C THR A 48 -51.46 48.75 6.61
N ASN A 49 -52.01 47.80 7.37
CA ASN A 49 -52.61 46.48 7.07
C ASN A 49 -52.24 45.62 5.84
N ASN A 50 -51.25 45.93 5.00
CA ASN A 50 -50.76 45.04 3.96
C ASN A 50 -49.22 45.01 4.03
N MET A 51 -48.64 43.93 4.54
CA MET A 51 -47.19 43.71 4.50
C MET A 51 -46.89 42.42 3.74
N ASP A 52 -46.23 42.56 2.60
CA ASP A 52 -45.52 41.48 1.91
C ASP A 52 -44.32 41.03 2.76
N PRO A 53 -44.04 39.72 2.86
CA PRO A 53 -42.89 39.20 3.58
C PRO A 53 -41.59 39.47 2.78
N GLY A 54 -40.89 40.57 3.08
CA GLY A 54 -39.60 40.86 2.42
C GLY A 54 -38.89 42.18 2.72
N PHE A 55 -39.42 43.07 3.57
CA PHE A 55 -38.72 44.31 3.92
C PHE A 55 -37.76 44.12 5.11
N PRO A 56 -36.51 44.62 5.04
CA PRO A 56 -35.60 44.61 6.20
C PRO A 56 -36.17 45.49 7.31
N LEU A 57 -36.29 44.92 8.52
CA LEU A 57 -36.61 45.65 9.74
C LEU A 57 -35.47 46.65 10.01
N GLU A 58 -35.76 47.95 10.00
CA GLU A 58 -34.81 48.95 10.50
C GLU A 58 -34.52 48.66 11.97
N THR A 59 -33.25 48.44 12.31
CA THR A 59 -32.83 48.24 13.69
C THR A 59 -33.09 49.53 14.48
N PRO A 60 -33.82 49.49 15.61
CA PRO A 60 -34.06 50.69 16.41
C PRO A 60 -32.74 51.32 16.86
N ASP A 61 -32.59 52.62 16.63
CA ASP A 61 -31.44 53.38 17.14
C ASP A 61 -31.59 53.60 18.65
N TYR A 62 -30.62 53.09 19.40
CA TYR A 62 -30.53 53.24 20.86
C TYR A 62 -29.53 54.33 21.23
N SER A 63 -29.91 55.20 22.16
CA SER A 63 -29.00 56.16 22.80
C SER A 63 -28.50 55.63 24.13
N PHE A 64 -27.20 55.75 24.36
CA PHE A 64 -26.56 55.39 25.63
C PHE A 64 -26.78 56.47 26.69
N SER A 65 -26.71 56.09 27.97
CA SER A 65 -26.75 57.04 29.08
C SER A 65 -25.50 57.94 29.16
N PHE A 66 -25.62 59.06 29.87
CA PHE A 66 -24.47 59.93 30.16
C PHE A 66 -23.40 59.24 31.03
N LYS A 67 -23.73 58.14 31.74
CA LYS A 67 -22.74 57.32 32.46
C LYS A 67 -21.83 56.60 31.49
N HIS A 68 -22.43 55.98 30.47
CA HIS A 68 -21.70 55.31 29.41
C HIS A 68 -20.77 56.30 28.70
N ASP A 69 -21.29 57.43 28.23
CA ASP A 69 -20.49 58.42 27.51
C ASP A 69 -19.42 59.05 28.42
N GLY A 70 -19.74 59.26 29.69
CA GLY A 70 -18.82 59.74 30.70
C GLY A 70 -17.65 58.77 30.93
N PHE A 71 -17.93 57.46 30.97
CA PHE A 71 -16.91 56.42 31.06
C PHE A 71 -16.06 56.33 29.78
N ALA A 72 -16.69 56.23 28.61
CA ALA A 72 -16.01 56.17 27.31
C ALA A 72 -15.10 57.38 27.09
N THR A 73 -15.60 58.58 27.38
CA THR A 73 -14.82 59.83 27.24
C THR A 73 -13.66 59.88 28.22
N TYR A 74 -13.86 59.41 29.46
CA TYR A 74 -12.79 59.38 30.45
C TYR A 74 -11.68 58.39 30.05
N LEU A 75 -12.07 57.17 29.66
CA LEU A 75 -11.14 56.15 29.16
C LEU A 75 -10.35 56.65 27.93
N ALA A 76 -11.03 57.27 26.96
CA ALA A 76 -10.40 57.86 25.79
C ALA A 76 -9.38 58.95 26.17
N ARG A 77 -9.68 59.78 27.16
CA ARG A 77 -8.75 60.81 27.66
C ARG A 77 -7.52 60.22 28.35
N LEU A 78 -7.69 59.14 29.11
CA LEU A 78 -6.57 58.44 29.76
C LEU A 78 -5.64 57.79 28.75
N LEU A 79 -6.19 57.19 27.68
CA LEU A 79 -5.42 56.48 26.66
C LEU A 79 -4.82 57.41 25.59
N ARG A 80 -5.42 58.59 25.36
CA ARG A 80 -4.97 59.60 24.36
C ARG A 80 -3.45 59.82 24.30
N PRO A 81 -2.70 59.89 25.41
CA PRO A 81 -1.26 60.15 25.37
C PRO A 81 -0.44 59.02 24.72
N ILE A 82 -0.95 57.80 24.66
CA ILE A 82 -0.26 56.61 24.14
C ILE A 82 -0.95 55.97 22.93
N TRP A 83 -2.26 56.19 22.74
CA TRP A 83 -3.13 55.48 21.79
C TRP A 83 -2.59 55.38 20.36
N ARG A 84 -2.16 56.51 19.78
CA ARG A 84 -1.64 56.59 18.39
C ARG A 84 -0.12 56.67 18.31
N LYS A 85 0.59 56.51 19.43
CA LYS A 85 2.06 56.52 19.42
C LYS A 85 2.56 55.16 18.93
N LYS A 86 3.67 55.15 18.20
CA LYS A 86 4.41 53.92 17.89
C LYS A 86 5.14 53.45 19.14
N MET A 87 5.02 52.17 19.45
CA MET A 87 5.59 51.61 20.70
C MET A 87 7.11 51.42 20.59
N PHE A 88 7.59 51.01 19.42
CA PHE A 88 9.00 50.72 19.17
C PHE A 88 9.58 51.72 18.17
N ALA A 89 10.71 52.35 18.49
CA ALA A 89 11.32 53.36 17.64
C ALA A 89 12.43 52.77 16.74
N ALA A 90 12.31 52.99 15.44
CA ALA A 90 13.37 52.77 14.48
C ALA A 90 14.18 54.06 14.24
N ALA A 91 15.50 54.06 14.48
CA ALA A 91 16.35 55.15 14.00
C ALA A 91 16.62 54.93 12.51
N ILE A 92 16.26 55.88 11.65
CA ILE A 92 16.68 55.90 10.24
C ILE A 92 18.10 56.45 10.18
N SER A 93 19.09 55.59 9.95
CA SER A 93 20.47 56.03 9.70
C SER A 93 20.59 56.64 8.29
N ARG A 94 20.91 57.93 8.20
CA ARG A 94 21.08 58.64 6.92
C ARG A 94 22.36 58.26 6.14
N LYS A 95 23.20 57.34 6.63
CA LYS A 95 24.52 57.02 6.03
C LYS A 95 24.65 55.65 5.33
N SER A 96 23.64 54.76 5.31
CA SER A 96 23.71 53.48 4.55
C SER A 96 22.92 53.52 3.23
N LYS A 97 23.52 52.98 2.16
CA LYS A 97 22.93 52.86 0.81
C LYS A 97 21.96 51.66 0.68
N ASN A 98 21.97 50.70 1.61
CA ASN A 98 21.01 49.59 1.65
C ASN A 98 19.73 49.96 2.43
N ARG A 99 18.55 49.62 1.90
CA ARG A 99 17.25 49.92 2.54
C ARG A 99 17.06 49.20 3.87
N ASP A 100 17.56 47.96 4.01
CA ASP A 100 17.36 47.13 5.20
C ASP A 100 18.32 47.44 6.36
N GLU A 101 19.50 48.00 6.08
CA GLU A 101 20.46 48.44 7.10
C GLU A 101 20.12 49.78 7.77
N ARG A 102 19.06 50.46 7.32
CA ARG A 102 18.71 51.80 7.83
C ARG A 102 18.13 51.79 9.23
N LEU A 103 17.70 50.66 9.77
CA LEU A 103 16.99 50.54 11.05
C LEU A 103 17.96 50.22 12.19
N LYS A 104 18.61 51.23 12.79
CA LYS A 104 19.36 51.05 14.05
C LYS A 104 18.45 51.35 15.26
N PRO A 105 18.58 50.68 16.41
CA PRO A 105 17.85 51.06 17.62
C PRO A 105 18.37 52.42 18.14
N GLN A 106 17.49 53.41 18.29
CA GLN A 106 17.85 54.71 18.91
C GLN A 106 17.61 54.64 20.41
N LYS A 107 18.56 55.14 21.22
CA LYS A 107 18.38 55.36 22.68
C LYS A 107 17.42 56.52 23.04
N SER A 108 16.60 57.01 22.10
CA SER A 108 15.78 58.21 22.34
C SER A 108 14.51 58.18 21.48
N LYS A 109 13.34 58.14 22.15
CA LYS A 109 11.94 58.13 21.68
C LYS A 109 11.19 56.78 21.71
N GLU A 110 11.49 55.90 22.66
CA GLU A 110 10.46 54.97 23.15
C GLU A 110 9.37 55.77 23.89
N VAL A 111 8.15 55.25 24.00
CA VAL A 111 7.17 55.86 24.93
C VAL A 111 7.85 55.87 26.30
N GLY A 112 8.12 57.07 26.84
CA GLY A 112 8.92 57.16 28.06
C GLY A 112 8.27 56.36 29.17
N GLN A 113 9.05 55.53 29.87
CA GLN A 113 8.56 54.69 30.98
C GLN A 113 7.65 55.46 31.94
N LYS A 114 8.04 56.70 32.27
CA LYS A 114 7.26 57.65 33.10
C LYS A 114 5.86 57.94 32.55
N GLN A 115 5.69 58.01 31.23
CA GLN A 115 4.41 58.22 30.58
C GLN A 115 3.53 56.96 30.65
N LEU A 116 4.13 55.78 30.46
CA LEU A 116 3.42 54.49 30.63
C LEU A 116 2.99 54.30 32.09
N ASP A 117 3.87 54.57 33.06
CA ASP A 117 3.57 54.49 34.49
C ASP A 117 2.44 55.43 34.91
N TYR A 118 2.44 56.67 34.39
CA TYR A 118 1.38 57.64 34.66
C TYR A 118 0.03 57.17 34.10
N VAL A 119 -0.02 56.67 32.87
CA VAL A 119 -1.27 56.16 32.28
C VAL A 119 -1.72 54.90 33.02
N LYS A 120 -0.82 53.95 33.27
CA LYS A 120 -1.06 52.72 34.02
C LYS A 120 -1.66 52.99 35.40
N GLY A 121 -1.07 53.88 36.19
CA GLY A 121 -1.57 54.21 37.53
C GLY A 121 -3.01 54.76 37.52
N ASN A 122 -3.33 55.60 36.53
CA ASN A 122 -4.69 56.12 36.37
C ASN A 122 -5.68 55.05 35.89
N LEU A 123 -5.27 54.15 34.99
CA LEU A 123 -6.10 53.04 34.53
C LEU A 123 -6.34 52.00 35.63
N LEU A 124 -5.35 51.72 36.49
CA LEU A 124 -5.50 50.86 37.66
C LEU A 124 -6.51 51.44 38.65
N GLY A 125 -6.39 52.73 39.00
CA GLY A 125 -7.35 53.39 39.87
C GLY A 125 -8.78 53.42 39.30
N LEU A 126 -8.92 53.53 37.97
CA LEU A 126 -10.20 53.37 37.30
C LEU A 126 -10.72 51.92 37.38
N ASN A 127 -9.87 50.94 37.11
CA ASN A 127 -10.25 49.52 37.18
C ASN A 127 -10.67 49.11 38.60
N GLU A 128 -9.94 49.52 39.64
CA GLU A 128 -10.30 49.30 41.04
C GLU A 128 -11.64 49.94 41.41
N CYS A 129 -11.91 51.15 40.90
CA CYS A 129 -13.19 51.80 41.11
C CYS A 129 -14.34 51.03 40.44
N LEU A 130 -14.10 50.47 39.24
CA LEU A 130 -15.07 49.68 38.49
C LEU A 130 -15.30 48.30 39.08
N THR A 131 -14.26 47.60 39.54
CA THR A 131 -14.38 46.25 40.12
C THR A 131 -14.82 46.25 41.59
N GLY A 132 -14.55 47.33 42.33
CA GLY A 132 -15.00 47.47 43.72
C GLY A 132 -16.33 48.22 43.82
N ARG A 133 -16.25 49.56 43.75
CA ARG A 133 -17.38 50.46 44.03
C ARG A 133 -18.48 50.42 42.96
N LEU A 134 -18.14 50.12 41.71
CA LEU A 134 -19.06 50.13 40.57
C LEU A 134 -19.22 48.75 39.90
N HIS A 135 -19.01 47.64 40.61
CA HIS A 135 -18.97 46.28 40.01
C HIS A 135 -20.20 45.88 39.19
N ARG A 136 -21.39 46.38 39.55
CA ARG A 136 -22.64 46.16 38.80
C ARG A 136 -22.77 46.99 37.53
N PHE A 137 -22.01 48.09 37.41
CA PHE A 137 -22.08 49.01 36.28
C PHE A 137 -21.51 48.39 35.00
N THR A 138 -20.43 47.62 35.10
CA THR A 138 -19.75 46.99 33.95
C THR A 138 -19.86 45.47 33.95
N ALA A 139 -20.85 44.91 34.66
CA ALA A 139 -21.09 43.47 34.72
C ALA A 139 -21.45 42.89 33.34
N ALA A 140 -21.09 41.64 33.10
CA ALA A 140 -21.48 40.95 31.87
C ALA A 140 -23.03 40.86 31.76
N PRO A 141 -23.61 41.01 30.57
CA PRO A 141 -25.04 40.83 30.38
C PRO A 141 -25.40 39.35 30.63
N SER A 142 -26.12 39.05 31.71
CA SER A 142 -26.65 37.71 31.99
C SER A 142 -28.18 37.69 31.94
N PRO A 143 -28.81 36.53 31.61
CA PRO A 143 -30.27 36.40 31.59
C PRO A 143 -30.94 36.71 32.94
N GLU A 144 -30.19 36.58 34.04
CA GLU A 144 -30.63 36.78 35.42
C GLU A 144 -30.56 38.24 35.88
N MET A 145 -29.95 39.14 35.08
CA MET A 145 -29.86 40.55 35.43
C MET A 145 -31.24 41.21 35.32
N HIS A 146 -31.70 41.76 36.45
CA HIS A 146 -32.97 42.46 36.51
C HIS A 146 -32.93 43.75 35.69
N VAL A 147 -33.68 43.76 34.57
CA VAL A 147 -33.94 44.98 33.79
C VAL A 147 -34.85 45.89 34.64
N PRO A 148 -34.44 47.14 34.92
CA PRO A 148 -35.31 48.06 35.67
C PRO A 148 -36.64 48.27 34.94
N GLN A 149 -37.77 48.17 35.66
CA GLN A 149 -39.15 48.26 35.11
C GLN A 149 -39.45 49.50 34.26
N TYR A 150 -38.65 50.57 34.38
CA TYR A 150 -38.85 51.86 33.72
C TYR A 150 -37.87 52.12 32.56
N VAL A 151 -37.15 51.10 32.11
CA VAL A 151 -36.15 51.20 31.02
C VAL A 151 -36.48 50.15 29.96
N ASP A 152 -36.36 50.54 28.70
CA ASP A 152 -36.46 49.60 27.58
C ASP A 152 -35.39 48.51 27.73
N GLY A 153 -35.82 47.24 27.78
CA GLY A 153 -34.92 46.11 27.99
C GLY A 153 -33.88 45.92 26.90
N ALA A 154 -34.17 46.30 25.64
CA ALA A 154 -33.22 46.20 24.56
C ALA A 154 -32.19 47.35 24.61
N ALA A 155 -32.63 48.57 24.94
CA ALA A 155 -31.74 49.71 25.15
C ALA A 155 -30.79 49.48 26.34
N TRP A 156 -31.31 48.91 27.44
CA TRP A 156 -30.53 48.54 28.61
C TRP A 156 -29.49 47.46 28.29
N LYS A 157 -29.89 46.39 27.57
CA LYS A 157 -28.98 45.32 27.16
C LYS A 157 -27.84 45.84 26.28
N ASN A 158 -28.15 46.69 25.30
CA ASN A 158 -27.15 47.29 24.42
C ASN A 158 -26.15 48.18 25.19
N GLU A 159 -26.65 49.02 26.11
CA GLU A 159 -25.76 49.80 26.99
C GLU A 159 -24.87 48.90 27.86
N GLN A 160 -25.46 47.87 28.47
CA GLN A 160 -24.71 46.95 29.34
C GLN A 160 -23.61 46.20 28.58
N GLU A 161 -23.90 45.76 27.35
CA GLU A 161 -22.92 45.12 26.48
C GLU A 161 -21.79 46.07 26.11
N SER A 162 -22.10 47.31 25.74
CA SER A 162 -21.10 48.32 25.43
C SER A 162 -20.22 48.67 26.65
N LEU A 163 -20.82 48.84 27.84
CA LEU A 163 -20.11 49.09 29.10
C LEU A 163 -19.16 47.93 29.46
N TYR A 164 -19.63 46.70 29.30
CA TYR A 164 -18.81 45.51 29.50
C TYR A 164 -17.61 45.48 28.54
N ARG A 165 -17.83 45.73 27.24
CA ARG A 165 -16.76 45.80 26.23
C ARG A 165 -15.75 46.93 26.50
N LEU A 166 -16.21 48.10 26.97
CA LEU A 166 -15.32 49.20 27.39
C LEU A 166 -14.47 48.81 28.61
N HIS A 167 -15.03 48.04 29.55
CA HIS A 167 -14.27 47.52 30.69
C HIS A 167 -13.26 46.44 30.24
N GLN A 168 -13.62 45.58 29.30
CA GLN A 168 -12.67 44.65 28.67
C GLN A 168 -11.53 45.40 27.98
N LEU A 169 -11.82 46.47 27.23
CA LEU A 169 -10.80 47.31 26.60
C LEU A 169 -9.86 47.95 27.62
N LEU A 170 -10.39 48.42 28.77
CA LEU A 170 -9.57 48.91 29.87
C LEU A 170 -8.60 47.84 30.39
N LYS A 171 -9.08 46.60 30.59
CA LYS A 171 -8.23 45.47 31.02
C LYS A 171 -7.16 45.14 29.96
N MET A 172 -7.54 45.03 28.69
CA MET A 172 -6.60 44.80 27.58
C MET A 172 -5.56 45.93 27.46
N ALA A 173 -5.95 47.19 27.70
CA ALA A 173 -5.00 48.30 27.70
C ALA A 173 -4.02 48.23 28.88
N LEU A 174 -4.48 47.79 30.06
CA LEU A 174 -3.60 47.55 31.20
C LEU A 174 -2.60 46.42 30.88
N GLU A 175 -3.06 45.29 30.37
CA GLU A 175 -2.22 44.16 29.96
C GLU A 175 -1.23 44.56 28.87
N GLY A 176 -1.68 45.29 27.85
CA GLY A 176 -0.82 45.81 26.79
C GLY A 176 0.27 46.75 27.30
N ILE A 177 -0.02 47.59 28.30
CA ILE A 177 1.01 48.43 28.95
C ILE A 177 2.02 47.55 29.71
N HIS A 178 1.56 46.58 30.49
CA HIS A 178 2.46 45.64 31.20
C HIS A 178 3.37 44.90 30.22
N PHE A 179 2.82 44.41 29.12
CA PHE A 179 3.57 43.71 28.08
C PHE A 179 4.63 44.61 27.43
N VAL A 180 4.26 45.85 27.07
CA VAL A 180 5.23 46.82 26.51
C VAL A 180 6.32 47.15 27.53
N GLN A 181 5.98 47.34 28.81
CA GLN A 181 6.97 47.58 29.88
C GLN A 181 7.94 46.41 30.02
N LEU A 182 7.43 45.17 30.01
CA LEU A 182 8.25 43.96 30.06
C LEU A 182 9.21 43.89 28.85
N LEU A 183 8.72 44.15 27.64
CA LEU A 183 9.55 44.17 26.43
C LEU A 183 10.66 45.23 26.49
N LEU A 184 10.38 46.40 27.09
CA LEU A 184 11.39 47.44 27.31
C LEU A 184 12.46 46.97 28.30
N ASP A 185 12.06 46.32 29.40
CA ASP A 185 13.00 45.77 30.40
C ASP A 185 13.97 44.75 29.77
N TYR A 186 13.49 43.93 28.83
CA TYR A 186 14.28 42.92 28.11
C TYR A 186 14.94 43.41 26.81
N LYS A 187 14.98 44.73 26.59
CA LYS A 187 15.60 45.36 25.40
C LYS A 187 15.05 44.79 24.09
N VAL A 188 13.75 44.98 23.84
CA VAL A 188 13.06 44.57 22.60
C VAL A 188 13.79 44.90 21.29
N GLY A 189 14.59 45.98 21.28
CA GLY A 189 15.42 46.33 20.14
C GLY A 189 16.44 45.25 19.75
N ASP A 190 16.85 44.37 20.65
CA ASP A 190 17.70 43.21 20.35
C ASP A 190 16.90 42.03 19.78
N LEU A 191 15.65 41.85 20.21
CA LEU A 191 14.73 40.84 19.69
C LEU A 191 14.37 41.15 18.23
N VAL A 192 13.95 42.39 17.96
CA VAL A 192 13.48 42.81 16.63
C VAL A 192 14.62 42.92 15.60
N LYS A 193 15.89 42.98 16.04
CA LYS A 193 17.05 42.92 15.12
C LYS A 193 17.16 41.59 14.39
N GLN A 194 16.77 40.50 15.05
CA GLN A 194 16.85 39.15 14.49
C GLN A 194 15.76 38.91 13.44
N TRP A 195 14.75 39.77 13.38
CA TRP A 195 13.64 39.66 12.42
C TRP A 195 13.97 40.36 11.10
N GLU A 196 13.58 39.75 9.98
CA GLU A 196 13.77 40.28 8.64
C GLU A 196 12.43 40.61 7.96
N GLY A 197 12.47 41.48 6.94
CA GLY A 197 11.32 41.76 6.07
C GLY A 197 10.10 42.38 6.76
N ALA A 198 8.91 41.89 6.40
CA ALA A 198 7.62 42.46 6.77
C ALA A 198 7.34 42.44 8.29
N LYS A 199 7.80 41.42 9.03
CA LYS A 199 7.60 41.30 10.49
C LYS A 199 8.33 42.42 11.24
N ARG A 200 9.54 42.76 10.83
CA ARG A 200 10.32 43.86 11.41
C ARG A 200 9.68 45.22 11.13
N THR A 201 9.19 45.44 9.91
CA THR A 201 8.47 46.67 9.56
C THR A 201 7.17 46.80 10.35
N ALA A 202 6.42 45.70 10.51
CA ALA A 202 5.21 45.66 11.32
C ALA A 202 5.49 46.01 12.80
N ALA A 203 6.56 45.47 13.38
CA ALA A 203 6.96 45.79 14.76
C ALA A 203 7.17 47.30 14.97
N TYR A 204 7.93 47.97 14.11
CA TYR A 204 8.20 49.40 14.25
C TYR A 204 7.03 50.32 13.86
N ASN A 205 6.13 49.86 12.99
CA ASN A 205 5.02 50.66 12.49
C ASN A 205 3.71 50.45 13.25
N THR A 206 3.63 49.56 14.23
CA THR A 206 2.40 49.33 15.01
C THR A 206 2.24 50.40 16.10
N ASP A 207 1.05 51.03 16.18
CA ASP A 207 0.68 51.93 17.28
C ASP A 207 0.04 51.15 18.45
N PHE A 208 -0.07 51.77 19.63
CA PHE A 208 -0.65 51.09 20.80
C PHE A 208 -2.07 50.56 20.54
N ALA A 209 -2.89 51.37 19.87
CA ALA A 209 -4.25 51.00 19.52
C ALA A 209 -4.28 49.71 18.70
N SER A 210 -3.53 49.67 17.59
CA SER A 210 -3.50 48.50 16.71
C SER A 210 -2.88 47.29 17.40
N LEU A 211 -1.92 47.49 18.31
CA LEU A 211 -1.29 46.41 19.07
C LEU A 211 -2.32 45.62 19.90
N ILE A 212 -3.25 46.30 20.56
CA ILE A 212 -4.22 45.64 21.46
C ILE A 212 -5.55 45.32 20.78
N THR A 213 -6.00 46.08 19.77
CA THR A 213 -7.34 45.89 19.16
C THR A 213 -7.32 45.09 17.85
N SER A 214 -6.23 45.14 17.08
CA SER A 214 -6.13 44.50 15.76
C SER A 214 -5.71 43.04 15.83
N ASP A 215 -6.15 42.23 14.87
CA ASP A 215 -5.66 40.85 14.66
C ASP A 215 -4.15 40.83 14.38
N ASP A 216 -3.67 41.76 13.55
CA ASP A 216 -2.23 41.90 13.25
C ASP A 216 -1.42 42.23 14.52
N GLY A 217 -2.00 43.03 15.42
CA GLY A 217 -1.40 43.39 16.70
C GLY A 217 -1.32 42.20 17.65
N ARG A 218 -2.37 41.36 17.70
CA ARG A 218 -2.38 40.11 18.46
C ARG A 218 -1.32 39.14 17.96
N ASN A 219 -1.21 38.96 16.64
CA ASN A 219 -0.18 38.11 16.04
C ASN A 219 1.22 38.64 16.32
N LEU A 220 1.44 39.95 16.25
CA LEU A 220 2.70 40.58 16.63
C LEU A 220 3.03 40.38 18.12
N CYS A 221 2.05 40.47 19.02
CA CYS A 221 2.26 40.20 20.45
C CYS A 221 2.68 38.75 20.69
N LYS A 222 2.07 37.79 19.99
CA LYS A 222 2.48 36.38 20.03
C LYS A 222 3.91 36.21 19.52
N ASP A 223 4.25 36.76 18.36
CA ASP A 223 5.61 36.68 17.81
C ASP A 223 6.65 37.30 18.77
N LEU A 224 6.35 38.46 19.38
CA LEU A 224 7.22 39.13 20.34
C LEU A 224 7.40 38.30 21.63
N MET A 225 6.32 37.68 22.11
CA MET A 225 6.36 36.76 23.24
C MET A 225 7.21 35.54 22.93
N SER A 226 7.01 34.90 21.77
CA SER A 226 7.82 33.77 21.30
C SER A 226 9.30 34.12 21.28
N ALA A 227 9.65 35.25 20.67
CA ALA A 227 11.04 35.70 20.59
C ALA A 227 11.64 36.05 21.96
N LEU A 228 10.85 36.68 22.85
CA LEU A 228 11.28 36.99 24.21
C LEU A 228 11.62 35.71 24.97
N VAL A 229 10.71 34.73 24.95
CA VAL A 229 10.92 33.45 25.64
C VAL A 229 12.09 32.69 25.02
N GLU A 230 12.17 32.61 23.69
CA GLU A 230 13.29 31.95 22.99
C GLU A 230 14.65 32.55 23.35
N LYS A 231 14.73 33.88 23.47
CA LYS A 231 15.95 34.58 23.92
C LYS A 231 16.26 34.25 25.38
N GLN A 232 15.27 34.26 26.26
CA GLN A 232 15.49 33.94 27.68
C GLN A 232 15.96 32.50 27.89
N ILE A 233 15.45 31.56 27.08
CA ILE A 233 15.95 30.19 27.13
C ILE A 233 17.40 30.12 26.64
N SER A 234 17.78 30.91 25.63
CA SER A 234 19.17 30.99 25.14
C SER A 234 20.11 31.63 26.17
N ASP A 235 19.64 32.63 26.92
CA ASP A 235 20.43 33.36 27.92
C ASP A 235 20.53 32.59 29.26
N GLN A 236 19.88 31.43 29.39
CA GLN A 236 19.77 30.62 30.62
C GLN A 236 19.26 31.40 31.85
N SER A 237 18.52 32.49 31.63
CA SER A 237 18.02 33.36 32.68
C SER A 237 16.55 33.08 32.95
N GLY A 238 16.23 32.76 34.21
CA GLY A 238 14.93 32.36 34.77
C GLY A 238 13.70 32.54 33.87
N VAL A 239 13.49 31.63 32.93
CA VAL A 239 12.37 31.62 31.97
C VAL A 239 11.04 31.51 32.70
N ASN A 240 10.99 30.69 33.77
CA ASN A 240 9.85 30.61 34.68
C ASN A 240 9.41 31.98 35.22
N ILE A 241 10.35 32.87 35.57
CA ILE A 241 10.03 34.21 36.08
C ILE A 241 9.35 35.06 35.01
N VAL A 242 9.78 34.93 33.75
CA VAL A 242 9.18 35.68 32.63
C VAL A 242 7.82 35.11 32.27
N ASN A 243 7.69 33.79 32.23
CA ASN A 243 6.43 33.11 31.94
C ASN A 243 5.38 33.37 33.02
N ASP A 244 5.76 33.32 34.31
CA ASP A 244 4.89 33.66 35.43
C ASP A 244 4.46 35.13 35.40
N LYS A 245 5.36 36.05 35.05
CA LYS A 245 5.03 37.47 34.87
C LYS A 245 4.05 37.68 33.72
N LEU A 246 4.27 37.01 32.58
CA LEU A 246 3.37 37.09 31.42
C LEU A 246 1.98 36.53 31.75
N ARG A 247 1.94 35.38 32.44
CA ARG A 247 0.69 34.74 32.87
C ARG A 247 -0.08 35.59 33.88
N GLN A 248 0.60 36.18 34.86
CA GLN A 248 -0.03 36.99 35.91
C GLN A 248 -0.47 38.37 35.41
N GLN A 249 0.33 39.02 34.56
CA GLN A 249 0.13 40.42 34.18
C GLN A 249 -0.55 40.61 32.81
N CYS A 250 -0.50 39.59 31.94
CA CYS A 250 -0.98 39.65 30.56
C CYS A 250 -1.75 38.38 30.11
N PRO A 251 -2.80 37.93 30.84
CA PRO A 251 -3.50 36.67 30.55
C PRO A 251 -4.25 36.65 29.21
N SER A 252 -4.60 37.80 28.63
CA SER A 252 -5.20 37.85 27.28
C SER A 252 -4.18 37.66 26.15
N ILE A 253 -2.90 37.94 26.43
CA ILE A 253 -1.79 37.81 25.48
C ILE A 253 -1.12 36.45 25.62
N CYS A 254 -0.90 35.98 26.85
CA CYS A 254 -0.32 34.67 27.16
C CYS A 254 -1.42 33.78 27.77
N ARG A 255 -1.95 32.85 26.97
CA ARG A 255 -2.91 31.85 27.47
C ARG A 255 -2.19 30.79 28.29
N ASP A 256 -2.90 30.10 29.16
CA ASP A 256 -2.32 29.01 29.97
C ASP A 256 -1.66 27.93 29.08
N ASN A 257 -2.23 27.63 27.90
CA ASN A 257 -1.67 26.66 26.96
C ASN A 257 -0.39 27.16 26.28
N ASP A 258 -0.27 28.47 26.01
CA ASP A 258 0.95 29.07 25.48
C ASP A 258 2.07 29.00 26.53
N ALA A 259 1.74 29.28 27.80
CA ALA A 259 2.67 29.17 28.91
C ALA A 259 3.16 27.73 29.12
N ALA A 260 2.26 26.75 29.04
CA ALA A 260 2.58 25.33 29.11
C ALA A 260 3.48 24.89 27.94
N TYR A 261 3.18 25.32 26.71
CA TYR A 261 4.03 25.06 25.54
C TYR A 261 5.47 25.54 25.77
N TYR A 262 5.65 26.78 26.23
CA TYR A 262 6.99 27.32 26.48
C TYR A 262 7.71 26.66 27.65
N LYS A 263 6.97 26.26 28.70
CA LYS A 263 7.53 25.45 29.79
C LYS A 263 8.07 24.11 29.25
N GLY A 264 7.32 23.43 28.38
CA GLY A 264 7.78 22.21 27.72
C GLY A 264 9.05 22.43 26.88
N ILE A 265 9.10 23.50 26.09
CA ILE A 265 10.29 23.83 25.28
C ILE A 265 11.50 24.17 26.15
N GLU A 266 11.32 24.87 27.26
CA GLU A 266 12.37 25.12 28.24
C GLU A 266 12.94 23.81 28.77
N LEU A 267 12.08 22.89 29.24
CA LEU A 267 12.49 21.58 29.73
C LEU A 267 13.32 20.82 28.69
N LEU A 268 12.85 20.74 27.43
CA LEU A 268 13.61 20.07 26.36
C LEU A 268 14.96 20.73 26.07
N ARG A 269 15.04 22.06 26.10
CA ARG A 269 16.31 22.79 25.89
C ARG A 269 17.26 22.57 27.06
N THR A 270 16.77 22.61 28.30
CA THR A 270 17.59 22.29 29.47
C THR A 270 18.09 20.85 29.42
N ALA A 271 17.24 19.91 29.01
CA ALA A 271 17.61 18.52 28.79
C ALA A 271 18.70 18.39 27.73
N THR A 272 18.61 19.12 26.61
CA THR A 272 19.64 19.12 25.55
C THR A 272 21.02 19.56 26.05
N MET A 273 21.07 20.44 27.06
CA MET A 273 22.33 20.93 27.63
C MET A 273 22.93 19.99 28.68
N GLN A 274 22.15 19.04 29.19
CA GLN A 274 22.60 18.04 30.16
C GLN A 274 23.26 16.85 29.46
N HIS A 275 24.12 16.14 30.18
CA HIS A 275 24.67 14.87 29.69
C HIS A 275 23.60 13.78 29.69
N PRO A 276 23.63 12.83 28.73
CA PRO A 276 22.69 11.71 28.71
C PRO A 276 22.68 10.93 30.02
N GLY A 277 21.49 10.77 30.61
CA GLY A 277 21.30 10.14 31.90
C GLY A 277 19.85 10.25 32.42
N PRO A 278 19.55 9.65 33.59
CA PRO A 278 18.18 9.53 34.09
C PRO A 278 17.50 10.88 34.36
N GLN A 279 18.25 11.90 34.72
CA GLN A 279 17.73 13.25 34.94
C GLN A 279 17.31 13.93 33.63
N GLN A 280 18.04 13.68 32.53
CA GLN A 280 17.65 14.13 31.20
C GLN A 280 16.36 13.43 30.77
N ASP A 281 16.28 12.10 30.98
CA ASP A 281 15.10 11.30 30.63
C ASP A 281 13.86 11.75 31.40
N GLU A 282 13.98 12.05 32.71
CA GLU A 282 12.88 12.57 33.52
C GLU A 282 12.35 13.91 32.99
N GLN A 283 13.24 14.83 32.62
CA GLN A 283 12.85 16.12 32.03
C GLN A 283 12.19 15.98 30.66
N VAL A 284 12.68 15.05 29.82
CA VAL A 284 12.09 14.74 28.52
C VAL A 284 10.69 14.14 28.68
N LEU A 285 10.49 13.27 29.68
CA LEU A 285 9.18 12.70 30.00
C LEU A 285 8.21 13.73 30.58
N GLU A 286 8.66 14.62 31.46
CA GLU A 286 7.84 15.73 31.97
C GLU A 286 7.40 16.64 30.82
N ALA A 287 8.33 17.01 29.94
CA ALA A 287 8.03 17.83 28.76
C ALA A 287 7.02 17.12 27.83
N PHE A 288 7.19 15.81 27.59
CA PHE A 288 6.23 15.03 26.82
C PHE A 288 4.83 15.02 27.45
N GLY A 289 4.74 14.88 28.78
CA GLY A 289 3.47 14.98 29.51
C GLY A 289 2.77 16.32 29.28
N ILE A 290 3.52 17.43 29.36
CA ILE A 290 2.98 18.78 29.11
C ILE A 290 2.47 18.90 27.67
N PHE A 291 3.23 18.44 26.67
CA PHE A 291 2.79 18.53 25.26
C PHE A 291 1.58 17.66 24.95
N LYS A 292 1.46 16.50 25.62
CA LYS A 292 0.28 15.65 25.54
C LYS A 292 -0.97 16.36 26.06
N ASP A 293 -0.86 17.05 27.18
CA ASP A 293 -1.99 17.73 27.82
C ASP A 293 -2.50 18.93 27.00
N ILE A 294 -1.64 19.58 26.21
CA ILE A 294 -1.99 20.75 25.39
C ILE A 294 -2.13 20.45 23.90
N ALA A 295 -2.18 19.17 23.51
CA ALA A 295 -2.08 18.74 22.11
C ALA A 295 -3.06 19.45 21.16
N GLU A 296 -4.30 19.68 21.59
CA GLU A 296 -5.35 20.37 20.81
C GLU A 296 -4.96 21.80 20.38
N ASN A 297 -4.10 22.48 21.15
CA ASN A 297 -3.72 23.86 20.91
C ASN A 297 -2.35 24.03 20.24
N ILE A 298 -1.65 22.92 19.97
CA ILE A 298 -0.36 22.94 19.28
C ILE A 298 -0.60 23.12 17.77
N THR A 299 0.09 24.08 17.15
CA THR A 299 0.05 24.25 15.69
C THR A 299 0.98 23.25 14.99
N SER A 300 0.77 22.99 13.69
CA SER A 300 1.62 22.07 12.90
C SER A 300 3.11 22.50 12.90
N ASP A 301 3.39 23.80 12.84
CA ASP A 301 4.76 24.34 12.94
C ASP A 301 5.40 24.07 14.32
N GLN A 302 4.61 24.21 15.39
CA GLN A 302 5.05 23.92 16.75
C GLN A 302 5.30 22.42 16.94
N LEU A 303 4.42 21.56 16.40
CA LEU A 303 4.60 20.10 16.41
C LEU A 303 5.92 19.73 15.73
N SER A 304 6.20 20.28 14.55
CA SER A 304 7.44 20.01 13.80
C SER A 304 8.69 20.40 14.60
N LYS A 305 8.64 21.54 15.32
CA LYS A 305 9.73 21.95 16.23
C LYS A 305 9.90 20.97 17.38
N ILE A 306 8.82 20.61 18.09
CA ILE A 306 8.87 19.65 19.20
C ILE A 306 9.41 18.31 18.72
N PHE A 307 8.93 17.83 17.57
CA PHE A 307 9.35 16.58 16.95
C PHE A 307 10.87 16.58 16.66
N SER A 308 11.39 17.67 16.09
CA SER A 308 12.82 17.81 15.81
C SER A 308 13.68 17.78 17.08
N MET A 309 13.18 18.33 18.19
CA MET A 309 13.87 18.32 19.49
C MET A 309 13.84 16.93 20.14
N PHE A 310 12.71 16.22 20.11
CA PHE A 310 12.67 14.83 20.59
C PHE A 310 13.55 13.92 19.74
N LYS A 311 13.58 14.13 18.42
CA LYS A 311 14.44 13.40 17.48
C LYS A 311 15.92 13.60 17.80
N SER A 312 16.36 14.83 18.09
CA SER A 312 17.78 15.10 18.43
C SER A 312 18.20 14.47 19.76
N MET A 313 17.25 14.31 20.70
CA MET A 313 17.46 13.59 21.96
C MET A 313 17.25 12.07 21.86
N LYS A 314 17.03 11.53 20.64
CA LYS A 314 16.76 10.11 20.38
C LYS A 314 15.53 9.54 21.09
N TYR A 315 14.58 10.40 21.49
CA TYR A 315 13.31 10.00 22.11
C TYR A 315 12.24 9.68 21.04
N TYR A 316 12.53 8.68 20.21
CA TYR A 316 11.72 8.33 19.04
C TYR A 316 10.30 7.85 19.39
N ARG A 317 10.14 7.20 20.55
CA ARG A 317 8.84 6.74 21.00
C ARG A 317 7.87 7.90 21.22
N GLY A 318 8.34 8.95 21.89
CA GLY A 318 7.55 10.16 22.11
C GLY A 318 7.26 10.92 20.81
N CYS A 319 8.16 10.90 19.84
CA CYS A 319 7.90 11.49 18.51
C CYS A 319 6.64 10.90 17.86
N ILE A 320 6.54 9.57 17.82
CA ILE A 320 5.43 8.87 17.18
C ILE A 320 4.15 9.02 18.01
N ASP A 321 4.24 8.81 19.33
CA ASP A 321 3.07 8.94 20.22
C ASP A 321 2.50 10.36 20.19
N LEU A 322 3.34 11.40 20.19
CA LEU A 322 2.88 12.79 20.11
C LEU A 322 2.17 13.09 18.80
N VAL A 323 2.71 12.61 17.66
CA VAL A 323 2.08 12.79 16.34
C VAL A 323 0.69 12.14 16.32
N LEU A 324 0.56 10.93 16.85
CA LEU A 324 -0.73 10.21 16.90
C LEU A 324 -1.72 10.90 17.85
N ILE A 325 -1.27 11.33 19.04
CA ILE A 325 -2.10 12.05 20.01
C ILE A 325 -2.58 13.38 19.40
N TRP A 326 -1.68 14.11 18.74
CA TRP A 326 -2.01 15.37 18.09
C TRP A 326 -2.98 15.17 16.93
N ALA A 327 -2.76 14.16 16.08
CA ALA A 327 -3.67 13.83 14.98
C ALA A 327 -5.08 13.51 15.48
N ASN A 328 -5.20 12.74 16.57
CA ASN A 328 -6.49 12.45 17.21
C ASN A 328 -7.09 13.68 17.91
N ALA A 329 -6.28 14.63 18.38
CA ALA A 329 -6.78 15.86 19.01
C ALA A 329 -7.37 16.84 17.99
N ILE A 330 -6.82 16.89 16.76
CA ILE A 330 -7.33 17.77 15.69
C ILE A 330 -8.52 17.16 14.93
N ASP A 331 -8.67 15.82 14.96
CA ASP A 331 -9.76 15.09 14.31
C ASP A 331 -10.22 13.88 15.17
N PRO A 332 -10.93 14.11 16.30
CA PRO A 332 -11.33 13.03 17.21
C PRO A 332 -12.30 12.02 16.59
N ASP A 333 -13.17 12.48 15.70
CA ASP A 333 -14.22 11.67 15.06
C ASP A 333 -13.76 11.05 13.74
N ASN A 334 -12.49 11.25 13.35
CA ASN A 334 -11.91 10.79 12.08
C ASN A 334 -12.73 11.22 10.85
N GLU A 335 -13.30 12.42 10.89
CA GLU A 335 -14.09 12.96 9.76
C GLU A 335 -13.24 13.11 8.51
N ALA A 336 -11.96 13.44 8.66
CA ALA A 336 -11.04 13.58 7.54
C ALA A 336 -10.76 12.24 6.84
N GLN A 337 -10.63 11.16 7.61
CA GLN A 337 -10.45 9.80 7.08
C GLN A 337 -11.71 9.32 6.34
N ASN A 338 -12.88 9.48 6.98
CA ASN A 338 -14.17 9.06 6.41
C ASN A 338 -14.52 9.83 5.13
N GLY A 339 -14.19 11.13 5.09
CA GLY A 339 -14.37 11.98 3.93
C GLY A 339 -13.47 11.65 2.74
N GLY A 340 -12.19 11.36 3.02
CA GLY A 340 -11.18 11.05 2.02
C GLY A 340 -11.38 9.71 1.32
N GLN A 341 -11.72 8.65 2.06
CA GLN A 341 -11.93 7.32 1.49
C GLN A 341 -13.17 7.21 0.59
N MET A 342 -14.22 7.97 0.88
CA MET A 342 -15.47 7.90 0.14
C MET A 342 -15.51 8.81 -1.11
N GLY A 343 -14.50 9.65 -1.34
CA GLY A 343 -14.55 10.68 -2.40
C GLY A 343 -15.79 11.58 -2.30
N MET A 344 -16.40 11.65 -1.10
CA MET A 344 -17.78 12.11 -0.92
C MET A 344 -17.94 13.62 -0.82
N PHE A 345 -16.84 14.36 -0.87
CA PHE A 345 -16.84 15.82 -0.85
C PHE A 345 -16.34 16.37 -2.19
N PRO A 346 -17.23 16.54 -3.19
CA PRO A 346 -16.91 17.32 -4.38
C PRO A 346 -16.44 18.73 -3.98
N ASP A 347 -15.62 19.38 -4.81
CA ASP A 347 -15.04 20.72 -4.54
C ASP A 347 -16.09 21.80 -4.20
N SER A 348 -17.37 21.54 -4.51
CA SER A 348 -18.51 22.42 -4.25
C SER A 348 -19.10 22.34 -2.84
N ASP A 349 -18.73 21.38 -1.98
CA ASP A 349 -19.27 21.28 -0.61
C ASP A 349 -18.58 22.27 0.35
N PRO A 350 -19.32 23.15 1.05
CA PRO A 350 -18.76 24.03 2.09
C PRO A 350 -17.95 23.32 3.18
N ARG A 351 -18.23 22.04 3.48
CA ARG A 351 -17.49 21.21 4.47
C ARG A 351 -16.09 20.85 4.01
N SER A 352 -15.85 20.79 2.69
CA SER A 352 -14.55 20.52 2.09
C SER A 352 -13.50 21.57 2.50
N GLY A 353 -13.93 22.84 2.69
CA GLY A 353 -13.07 23.93 3.14
C GLY A 353 -12.54 23.79 4.58
N VAL A 354 -13.20 22.98 5.41
CA VAL A 354 -12.80 22.73 6.81
C VAL A 354 -12.03 21.41 6.93
N ILE A 355 -12.45 20.37 6.21
CA ILE A 355 -11.87 19.02 6.30
C ILE A 355 -10.51 18.92 5.60
N ARG A 356 -10.32 19.59 4.45
CA ARG A 356 -9.07 19.51 3.69
C ARG A 356 -7.84 20.03 4.45
N PRO A 357 -7.88 21.20 5.11
CA PRO A 357 -6.75 21.64 5.93
C PRO A 357 -6.39 20.66 7.04
N VAL A 358 -7.38 20.00 7.65
CA VAL A 358 -7.17 18.99 8.70
C VAL A 358 -6.50 17.74 8.13
N LEU A 359 -6.95 17.26 6.97
CA LEU A 359 -6.33 16.15 6.25
C LEU A 359 -4.85 16.45 5.94
N GLN A 360 -4.56 17.61 5.34
CA GLN A 360 -3.19 18.04 5.02
C GLN A 360 -2.33 18.18 6.26
N ALA A 361 -2.91 18.65 7.37
CA ALA A 361 -2.22 18.78 8.64
C ALA A 361 -1.87 17.40 9.24
N ARG A 362 -2.78 16.42 9.18
CA ARG A 362 -2.52 15.02 9.57
C ARG A 362 -1.43 14.39 8.69
N GLU A 363 -1.55 14.48 7.37
CA GLU A 363 -0.54 13.98 6.43
C GLU A 363 0.85 14.59 6.71
N GLY A 364 0.90 15.91 6.90
CA GLY A 364 2.13 16.61 7.27
C GLY A 364 2.76 16.08 8.57
N ALA A 365 1.94 15.79 9.58
CA ALA A 365 2.41 15.23 10.83
C ALA A 365 2.93 13.79 10.67
N TYR A 366 2.26 12.95 9.88
CA TYR A 366 2.71 11.59 9.59
C TYR A 366 3.99 11.57 8.74
N ASN A 367 4.18 12.55 7.85
CA ASN A 367 5.41 12.70 7.08
C ASN A 367 6.63 12.98 7.97
N LEU A 368 6.47 13.59 9.15
CA LEU A 368 7.57 13.71 10.13
C LEU A 368 8.06 12.33 10.58
N VAL A 369 7.16 11.35 10.71
CA VAL A 369 7.49 9.97 11.10
C VAL A 369 8.21 9.25 9.97
N THR A 370 7.79 9.41 8.71
CA THR A 370 8.49 8.81 7.57
C THR A 370 9.89 9.42 7.40
N GLU A 371 10.04 10.74 7.56
CA GLU A 371 11.34 11.43 7.60
C GLU A 371 12.24 10.96 8.74
N LEU A 372 11.66 10.63 9.89
CA LEU A 372 12.39 10.02 11.00
C LEU A 372 12.97 8.66 10.59
N ILE A 373 12.16 7.77 10.00
CA ILE A 373 12.61 6.45 9.56
C ILE A 373 13.70 6.57 8.49
N ASP A 374 13.52 7.44 7.49
CA ASP A 374 14.53 7.69 6.45
C ASP A 374 15.86 8.14 7.06
N SER A 375 15.83 9.04 8.05
CA SER A 375 17.05 9.50 8.72
C SER A 375 17.76 8.41 9.53
N LEU A 376 17.01 7.49 10.15
CA LEU A 376 17.58 6.35 10.87
C LEU A 376 18.22 5.34 9.91
N TRP A 377 17.63 5.13 8.73
CA TRP A 377 18.24 4.31 7.69
C TRP A 377 19.51 4.93 7.12
N LEU A 378 19.53 6.25 6.93
CA LEU A 378 20.75 6.95 6.50
C LEU A 378 21.87 6.87 7.55
N GLU A 379 21.53 7.00 8.85
CA GLU A 379 22.48 6.82 9.95
C GLU A 379 23.02 5.38 9.97
N LYS A 380 22.14 4.39 9.79
CA LYS A 380 22.53 2.96 9.69
C LYS A 380 23.50 2.70 8.54
N ASP A 381 23.23 3.22 7.34
CA ASP A 381 24.09 3.01 6.18
C ASP A 381 25.44 3.73 6.33
N SER A 382 25.47 4.89 7.00
CA SER A 382 26.71 5.58 7.35
C SER A 382 27.53 4.81 8.39
N ALA A 383 26.88 4.20 9.39
CA ALA A 383 27.53 3.41 10.43
C ALA A 383 28.13 2.09 9.90
N ARG A 384 27.57 1.51 8.83
CA ARG A 384 28.13 0.31 8.16
C ARG A 384 29.55 0.54 7.63
N SER A 385 29.85 1.75 7.18
CA SER A 385 31.18 2.12 6.65
C SER A 385 32.26 2.24 7.74
N THR A 386 31.89 2.33 9.02
CA THR A 386 32.82 2.59 10.14
C THR A 386 33.03 1.41 11.09
N SER A 387 32.46 0.23 10.80
CA SER A 387 32.63 -1.05 11.53
C SER A 387 32.27 -1.07 13.03
N ARG A 388 31.69 0.02 13.58
CA ARG A 388 31.25 0.10 14.98
C ARG A 388 29.74 0.42 15.05
N GLY A 389 28.94 -0.52 15.55
CA GLY A 389 27.64 -0.18 16.18
C GLY A 389 26.35 -0.37 15.37
N THR A 390 26.32 -1.11 14.26
CA THR A 390 25.09 -1.32 13.45
C THR A 390 23.94 -1.97 14.24
N THR A 391 24.25 -2.90 15.15
CA THR A 391 23.26 -3.65 15.94
C THR A 391 22.42 -2.74 16.85
N SER A 392 22.99 -1.64 17.36
CA SER A 392 22.25 -0.71 18.22
C SER A 392 21.19 0.06 17.45
N ILE A 393 21.49 0.47 16.21
CA ILE A 393 20.57 1.21 15.35
C ILE A 393 19.47 0.28 14.81
N ASP A 394 19.82 -0.98 14.51
CA ASP A 394 18.86 -1.99 14.10
C ASP A 394 17.78 -2.25 15.15
N ASN A 395 18.16 -2.32 16.43
CA ASN A 395 17.20 -2.47 17.53
C ASN A 395 16.29 -1.24 17.67
N ILE A 396 16.82 -0.04 17.44
CA ILE A 396 16.03 1.20 17.44
C ILE A 396 15.00 1.18 16.30
N ILE A 397 15.44 0.85 15.08
CA ILE A 397 14.54 0.75 13.92
C ILE A 397 13.46 -0.30 14.16
N LYS A 398 13.81 -1.48 14.71
CA LYS A 398 12.83 -2.50 15.06
C LYS A 398 11.80 -1.97 16.07
N GLY A 399 12.24 -1.29 17.13
CA GLY A 399 11.34 -0.68 18.11
C GLY A 399 10.41 0.37 17.50
N VAL A 400 10.91 1.20 16.59
CA VAL A 400 10.11 2.19 15.85
C VAL A 400 9.06 1.51 14.96
N LEU A 401 9.47 0.50 14.16
CA LEU A 401 8.55 -0.25 13.31
C LEU A 401 7.48 -0.99 14.12
N GLN A 402 7.87 -1.58 15.25
CA GLN A 402 6.94 -2.22 16.16
C GLN A 402 5.88 -1.23 16.66
N GLN A 403 6.28 -0.02 17.06
CA GLN A 403 5.35 1.01 17.51
C GLN A 403 4.38 1.45 16.41
N ILE A 404 4.87 1.58 15.17
CA ILE A 404 4.03 1.92 14.01
C ILE A 404 2.95 0.85 13.79
N VAL A 405 3.33 -0.42 13.86
CA VAL A 405 2.39 -1.54 13.69
C VAL A 405 1.31 -1.56 14.78
N PHE A 406 1.65 -1.19 16.02
CA PHE A 406 0.68 -1.13 17.12
C PHE A 406 -0.11 0.18 17.21
N ALA A 407 0.16 1.15 16.33
CA ALA A 407 -0.62 2.38 16.27
C ALA A 407 -2.07 2.08 15.86
N LYS A 408 -3.02 2.86 16.37
CA LYS A 408 -4.46 2.71 16.11
C LYS A 408 -4.98 3.90 15.32
N ASP A 409 -4.53 4.01 14.07
CA ASP A 409 -4.90 5.08 13.15
C ASP A 409 -4.72 4.57 11.70
N ASP A 410 -5.82 4.33 11.01
CA ASP A 410 -5.78 3.74 9.66
C ASP A 410 -5.18 4.71 8.65
N MET A 411 -5.41 6.01 8.81
CA MET A 411 -4.85 7.03 7.93
C MET A 411 -3.33 7.04 8.07
N PHE A 412 -2.83 7.01 9.31
CA PHE A 412 -1.41 6.87 9.59
C PHE A 412 -0.80 5.61 8.95
N HIS A 413 -1.44 4.44 9.11
CA HIS A 413 -1.01 3.20 8.47
C HIS A 413 -1.00 3.33 6.95
N SER A 414 -2.03 3.90 6.34
CA SER A 414 -2.09 4.10 4.89
C SER A 414 -0.94 4.98 4.38
N THR A 415 -0.63 6.08 5.07
CA THR A 415 0.47 6.98 4.71
C THR A 415 1.83 6.29 4.85
N VAL A 416 2.09 5.64 5.98
CA VAL A 416 3.38 4.98 6.24
C VAL A 416 3.57 3.75 5.36
N TYR A 417 2.53 2.92 5.15
CA TYR A 417 2.62 1.73 4.32
C TYR A 417 2.80 2.07 2.84
N ASN A 418 2.11 3.09 2.32
CA ASN A 418 2.35 3.60 0.96
C ASN A 418 3.81 4.02 0.79
N TRP A 419 4.33 4.82 1.71
CA TRP A 419 5.72 5.25 1.69
C TRP A 419 6.71 4.07 1.81
N LEU A 420 6.44 3.09 2.66
CA LEU A 420 7.26 1.87 2.78
C LEU A 420 7.23 1.02 1.51
N ALA A 421 6.09 0.94 0.83
CA ALA A 421 5.93 0.24 -0.43
C ALA A 421 6.74 0.92 -1.54
N GLU A 422 6.68 2.25 -1.65
CA GLU A 422 7.48 3.03 -2.60
C GLU A 422 8.99 2.84 -2.40
N LYS A 423 9.43 2.73 -1.15
CA LYS A 423 10.84 2.45 -0.80
C LYS A 423 11.23 0.97 -0.96
N GLY A 424 10.29 0.07 -1.27
CA GLY A 424 10.52 -1.37 -1.34
C GLY A 424 10.88 -2.02 0.00
N LYS A 425 10.46 -1.42 1.12
CA LYS A 425 10.79 -1.84 2.50
C LYS A 425 9.61 -2.43 3.26
N LEU A 426 8.45 -2.59 2.63
CA LEU A 426 7.22 -3.10 3.27
C LEU A 426 7.40 -4.48 3.93
N ARG A 427 8.29 -5.33 3.39
CA ARG A 427 8.63 -6.65 3.95
C ARG A 427 9.16 -6.61 5.38
N LEU A 428 9.71 -5.48 5.84
CA LEU A 428 10.19 -5.33 7.21
C LEU A 428 9.07 -5.43 8.24
N LEU A 429 7.82 -5.20 7.83
CA LEU A 429 6.66 -5.29 8.71
C LEU A 429 6.13 -6.72 8.85
N PHE A 430 6.54 -7.66 8.01
CA PHE A 430 6.01 -9.03 8.01
C PHE A 430 6.44 -9.84 9.25
N GLU A 431 7.41 -9.34 10.02
CA GLU A 431 7.74 -9.90 11.34
C GLU A 431 6.56 -9.79 12.34
N TYR A 432 5.64 -8.85 12.11
CA TYR A 432 4.53 -8.55 13.00
C TYR A 432 3.20 -8.99 12.38
N ASP A 433 2.40 -9.76 13.12
CA ASP A 433 1.04 -10.10 12.70
C ASP A 433 0.12 -8.91 12.98
N ASN A 434 -0.35 -8.26 11.91
CA ASN A 434 -1.18 -7.06 12.00
C ASN A 434 -2.31 -7.10 10.98
N GLU A 435 -3.54 -6.93 11.47
CA GLU A 435 -4.74 -6.98 10.64
C GLU A 435 -4.83 -5.82 9.65
N ASP A 436 -4.39 -4.62 10.03
CA ASP A 436 -4.46 -3.42 9.20
C ASP A 436 -3.49 -3.51 8.01
N LEU A 437 -2.30 -4.10 8.21
CA LEU A 437 -1.36 -4.44 7.15
C LEU A 437 -1.96 -5.48 6.21
N GLN A 438 -2.65 -6.49 6.74
CA GLN A 438 -3.36 -7.47 5.91
C GLN A 438 -4.46 -6.80 5.07
N ARG A 439 -5.26 -5.89 5.67
CA ARG A 439 -6.30 -5.13 4.95
C ARG A 439 -5.68 -4.25 3.87
N TYR A 440 -4.60 -3.54 4.17
CA TYR A 440 -3.87 -2.69 3.23
C TYR A 440 -3.31 -3.48 2.04
N LEU A 441 -2.64 -4.60 2.31
CA LEU A 441 -2.07 -5.47 1.26
C LEU A 441 -3.17 -6.05 0.36
N LYS A 442 -4.31 -6.44 0.95
CA LYS A 442 -5.46 -6.93 0.20
C LYS A 442 -6.12 -5.83 -0.65
N SER A 443 -6.28 -4.60 -0.14
CA SER A 443 -6.87 -3.52 -0.92
C SER A 443 -5.97 -3.07 -2.07
N THR A 444 -4.66 -3.21 -1.92
CA THR A 444 -3.68 -2.80 -2.93
C THR A 444 -3.27 -3.92 -3.89
N SER A 445 -3.62 -5.19 -3.61
CA SER A 445 -3.28 -6.33 -4.47
C SER A 445 -4.04 -6.32 -5.80
N GLU A 446 -5.27 -5.80 -5.82
CA GLU A 446 -6.08 -5.71 -7.06
C GLU A 446 -5.50 -4.68 -8.05
N ALA A 447 -4.89 -3.61 -7.55
CA ALA A 447 -4.41 -2.50 -8.37
C ALA A 447 -3.01 -2.70 -8.96
N LYS A 448 -2.15 -3.49 -8.29
CA LYS A 448 -0.75 -3.70 -8.72
C LYS A 448 -0.31 -5.15 -8.48
N PRO A 449 0.26 -5.83 -9.49
CA PRO A 449 0.69 -7.23 -9.35
C PRO A 449 1.81 -7.39 -8.33
N GLN A 450 2.70 -6.40 -8.18
CA GLN A 450 3.76 -6.43 -7.17
C GLN A 450 3.20 -6.47 -5.73
N ASN A 451 2.06 -5.83 -5.49
CA ASN A 451 1.42 -5.81 -4.17
C ASN A 451 0.74 -7.14 -3.84
N ALA A 452 0.15 -7.81 -4.83
CA ALA A 452 -0.38 -9.16 -4.68
C ALA A 452 0.75 -10.17 -4.34
N GLU A 453 1.91 -10.04 -4.99
CA GLU A 453 3.08 -10.86 -4.66
C GLU A 453 3.57 -10.60 -3.23
N LEU A 454 3.59 -9.34 -2.77
CA LEU A 454 3.90 -9.00 -1.38
C LEU A 454 2.88 -9.57 -0.40
N TYR A 455 1.59 -9.55 -0.74
CA TYR A 455 0.54 -10.12 0.09
C TYR A 455 0.68 -11.64 0.23
N ALA A 456 0.96 -12.34 -0.87
CA ALA A 456 1.24 -13.78 -0.83
C ALA A 456 2.46 -14.10 0.05
N GLN A 457 3.54 -13.31 -0.05
CA GLN A 457 4.72 -13.49 0.80
C GLN A 457 4.42 -13.29 2.29
N TYR A 458 3.61 -12.28 2.64
CA TYR A 458 3.13 -12.08 4.01
C TYR A 458 2.38 -13.33 4.50
N LEU A 459 1.43 -13.84 3.70
CA LEU A 459 0.67 -15.04 4.05
C LEU A 459 1.55 -16.27 4.28
N VAL A 460 2.56 -16.49 3.43
CA VAL A 460 3.55 -17.58 3.59
C VAL A 460 4.33 -17.44 4.90
N GLN A 461 4.79 -16.22 5.23
CA GLN A 461 5.54 -15.97 6.46
C GLN A 461 4.70 -16.26 7.73
N HIS A 462 3.39 -16.04 7.68
CA HIS A 462 2.45 -16.38 8.74
C HIS A 462 1.86 -17.80 8.64
N GLY A 463 2.43 -18.66 7.79
CA GLY A 463 2.04 -20.07 7.64
C GLY A 463 0.70 -20.30 6.94
N LYS A 464 0.12 -19.29 6.29
CA LYS A 464 -1.17 -19.37 5.57
C LYS A 464 -0.96 -19.74 4.10
N HIS A 465 -0.36 -20.89 3.83
CA HIS A 465 0.07 -21.32 2.48
C HIS A 465 -1.09 -21.49 1.49
N LEU A 466 -2.23 -22.05 1.91
CA LEU A 466 -3.39 -22.21 1.03
C LEU A 466 -3.88 -20.86 0.47
N ARG A 467 -4.03 -19.85 1.34
CA ARG A 467 -4.44 -18.50 0.94
C ARG A 467 -3.38 -17.79 0.09
N ALA A 468 -2.11 -18.09 0.32
CA ALA A 468 -1.03 -17.57 -0.53
C ALA A 468 -1.12 -18.15 -1.94
N ALA A 469 -1.41 -19.46 -2.07
CA ALA A 469 -1.63 -20.11 -3.35
C ALA A 469 -2.84 -19.52 -4.10
N GLU A 470 -3.95 -19.25 -3.40
CA GLU A 470 -5.12 -18.54 -3.95
C GLU A 470 -4.74 -17.18 -4.56
N VAL A 471 -4.08 -16.32 -3.77
CA VAL A 471 -3.68 -14.98 -4.20
C VAL A 471 -2.71 -15.03 -5.39
N LEU A 472 -1.75 -15.96 -5.38
CA LEU A 472 -0.82 -16.15 -6.49
C LEU A 472 -1.52 -16.66 -7.76
N HIS A 473 -2.55 -17.49 -7.61
CA HIS A 473 -3.35 -17.94 -8.74
C HIS A 473 -4.20 -16.78 -9.30
N GLU A 474 -4.90 -16.02 -8.46
CA GLU A 474 -5.66 -14.84 -8.88
C GLU A 474 -4.78 -13.79 -9.57
N LEU A 475 -3.55 -13.60 -9.09
CA LEU A 475 -2.55 -12.73 -9.70
C LEU A 475 -2.27 -13.09 -11.16
N THR A 476 -2.34 -14.36 -11.54
CA THR A 476 -2.09 -14.79 -12.92
C THR A 476 -3.14 -14.30 -13.91
N ASN A 477 -4.32 -13.87 -13.43
CA ASN A 477 -5.37 -13.29 -14.25
C ASN A 477 -5.14 -11.80 -14.55
N TYR A 478 -4.10 -11.18 -14.00
CA TYR A 478 -3.83 -9.75 -14.20
C TYR A 478 -3.44 -9.43 -15.66
N ASN A 479 -4.07 -8.40 -16.22
CA ASN A 479 -3.85 -7.96 -17.60
C ASN A 479 -2.50 -7.25 -17.73
N GLY A 480 -1.69 -7.68 -18.69
CA GLY A 480 -0.34 -7.11 -18.95
C GLY A 480 0.82 -7.90 -18.36
N LEU A 481 0.57 -9.02 -17.67
CA LEU A 481 1.63 -9.98 -17.34
C LEU A 481 2.05 -10.75 -18.59
N SER A 482 3.36 -10.96 -18.76
CA SER A 482 3.87 -11.88 -19.78
C SER A 482 3.59 -13.33 -19.41
N LEU A 483 3.63 -14.22 -20.40
CA LEU A 483 3.42 -15.64 -20.16
C LEU A 483 4.50 -16.25 -19.25
N GLU A 484 5.75 -15.77 -19.34
CA GLU A 484 6.84 -16.17 -18.44
C GLU A 484 6.59 -15.72 -16.98
N GLU A 485 6.04 -14.52 -16.78
CA GLU A 485 5.68 -14.04 -15.45
C GLU A 485 4.51 -14.83 -14.86
N ARG A 486 3.48 -15.11 -15.67
CA ARG A 486 2.34 -15.98 -15.29
C ARG A 486 2.83 -17.37 -14.89
N MET A 487 3.71 -17.97 -15.69
CA MET A 487 4.34 -19.26 -15.41
C MET A 487 5.07 -19.24 -14.06
N ARG A 488 5.89 -18.21 -13.81
CA ARG A 488 6.60 -18.05 -12.55
C ARG A 488 5.65 -17.97 -11.35
N TYR A 489 4.54 -17.25 -11.48
CA TYR A 489 3.54 -17.15 -10.41
C TYR A 489 2.77 -18.45 -10.21
N LEU A 490 2.41 -19.16 -11.28
CA LEU A 490 1.76 -20.48 -11.20
C LEU A 490 2.67 -21.52 -10.57
N LEU A 491 3.96 -21.53 -10.88
CA LEU A 491 4.94 -22.39 -10.23
C LEU A 491 4.99 -22.12 -8.73
N LYS A 492 5.05 -20.85 -8.32
CA LYS A 492 4.99 -20.46 -6.90
C LYS A 492 3.68 -20.92 -6.27
N ALA A 493 2.55 -20.66 -6.92
CA ALA A 493 1.23 -21.08 -6.44
C ALA A 493 1.19 -22.61 -6.22
N GLN A 494 1.73 -23.39 -7.17
CA GLN A 494 1.82 -24.86 -7.09
C GLN A 494 2.71 -25.32 -5.93
N THR A 495 3.84 -24.67 -5.69
CA THR A 495 4.72 -25.01 -4.54
C THR A 495 4.07 -24.72 -3.20
N GLU A 496 3.36 -23.60 -3.08
CA GLU A 496 2.65 -23.23 -1.84
C GLU A 496 1.41 -24.12 -1.63
N ALA A 497 0.71 -24.45 -2.71
CA ALA A 497 -0.39 -25.43 -2.77
C ALA A 497 0.06 -26.81 -2.26
N GLY A 498 1.19 -27.32 -2.76
CA GLY A 498 1.77 -28.59 -2.30
C GLY A 498 2.18 -28.54 -0.83
N THR A 499 2.74 -27.41 -0.38
CA THR A 499 3.09 -27.20 1.03
C THR A 499 1.85 -27.16 1.92
N ALA A 500 0.78 -26.49 1.48
CA ALA A 500 -0.50 -26.46 2.19
C ALA A 500 -1.11 -27.86 2.33
N SER A 501 -0.99 -28.70 1.30
CA SER A 501 -1.38 -30.12 1.34
C SER A 501 -0.58 -30.89 2.39
N ALA A 502 0.76 -30.78 2.36
CA ALA A 502 1.65 -31.46 3.30
C ALA A 502 1.41 -31.04 4.77
N LEU A 503 1.01 -29.78 4.99
CA LEU A 503 0.69 -29.24 6.31
C LEU A 503 -0.76 -29.53 6.78
N GLY A 504 -1.57 -30.25 5.97
CA GLY A 504 -2.95 -30.58 6.32
C GLY A 504 -3.88 -29.36 6.37
N GLN A 505 -3.61 -28.33 5.55
CA GLN A 505 -4.42 -27.12 5.49
C GLN A 505 -5.66 -27.25 4.58
N ILE A 506 -5.72 -28.33 3.78
CA ILE A 506 -6.87 -28.68 2.94
C ILE A 506 -7.96 -29.25 3.84
N ARG A 507 -9.14 -28.63 3.82
CA ARG A 507 -10.25 -29.03 4.70
C ARG A 507 -11.49 -29.47 3.94
N ASN A 508 -11.74 -28.87 2.77
CA ASN A 508 -12.97 -29.04 2.02
C ASN A 508 -12.69 -29.38 0.56
N THR A 509 -13.72 -29.89 -0.14
CA THR A 509 -13.66 -30.18 -1.59
C THR A 509 -13.25 -28.97 -2.42
N ARG A 510 -13.70 -27.76 -2.04
CA ARG A 510 -13.29 -26.50 -2.68
C ARG A 510 -11.77 -26.29 -2.66
N ASP A 511 -11.11 -26.66 -1.57
CA ASP A 511 -9.66 -26.49 -1.44
C ASP A 511 -8.94 -27.48 -2.36
N GLU A 512 -9.46 -28.69 -2.51
CA GLU A 512 -8.97 -29.69 -3.47
C GLU A 512 -9.16 -29.22 -4.91
N ASP A 513 -10.35 -28.70 -5.25
CA ASP A 513 -10.67 -28.16 -6.57
C ASP A 513 -9.71 -27.03 -6.97
N LEU A 514 -9.35 -26.16 -6.04
CA LEU A 514 -8.38 -25.09 -6.26
C LEU A 514 -6.99 -25.65 -6.64
N LEU A 515 -6.52 -26.69 -5.94
CA LEU A 515 -5.21 -27.29 -6.21
C LEU A 515 -5.16 -27.93 -7.60
N VAL A 516 -6.25 -28.58 -7.99
CA VAL A 516 -6.43 -29.13 -9.34
C VAL A 516 -6.39 -27.99 -10.36
N THR A 517 -7.17 -26.93 -10.13
CA THR A 517 -7.21 -25.74 -11.01
C THR A 517 -5.83 -25.09 -11.19
N ILE A 518 -5.06 -24.94 -10.11
CA ILE A 518 -3.70 -24.38 -10.17
C ILE A 518 -2.76 -25.28 -10.99
N ARG A 519 -2.87 -26.60 -10.83
CA ARG A 519 -2.06 -27.57 -11.57
C ARG A 519 -2.38 -27.56 -13.07
N GLU A 520 -3.66 -27.62 -13.42
CA GLU A 520 -4.13 -27.53 -14.80
C GLU A 520 -3.70 -26.22 -15.45
N ALA A 521 -3.84 -25.09 -14.75
CA ALA A 521 -3.40 -23.79 -15.25
C ALA A 521 -1.89 -23.75 -15.51
N PHE A 522 -1.08 -24.37 -14.65
CA PHE A 522 0.37 -24.48 -14.84
C PHE A 522 0.74 -25.32 -16.08
N GLU A 523 0.06 -26.46 -16.27
CA GLU A 523 0.26 -27.32 -17.45
C GLU A 523 -0.14 -26.59 -18.75
N ILE A 524 -1.32 -25.96 -18.77
CA ILE A 524 -1.80 -25.15 -19.90
C ILE A 524 -0.84 -24.02 -20.24
N ALA A 525 -0.36 -23.29 -19.23
CA ALA A 525 0.62 -22.23 -19.42
C ALA A 525 1.92 -22.76 -20.05
N GLY A 526 2.31 -24.00 -19.72
CA GLY A 526 3.52 -24.63 -20.23
C GLY A 526 3.42 -24.93 -21.71
N ILE A 527 2.30 -25.50 -22.11
CA ILE A 527 1.96 -25.78 -23.51
C ILE A 527 1.90 -24.47 -24.30
N GLN A 528 1.25 -23.44 -23.76
CA GLN A 528 1.14 -22.13 -24.41
C GLN A 528 2.52 -21.48 -24.59
N LEU A 529 3.43 -21.62 -23.61
CA LEU A 529 4.78 -21.04 -23.68
C LEU A 529 5.64 -21.74 -24.73
N GLU A 530 5.55 -23.06 -24.79
CA GLU A 530 6.26 -23.82 -25.82
C GLU A 530 5.70 -23.51 -27.22
N LEU A 531 4.37 -23.39 -27.36
CA LEU A 531 3.73 -22.98 -28.60
C LEU A 531 4.20 -21.59 -29.03
N PHE A 532 4.29 -20.65 -28.09
CA PHE A 532 4.80 -19.31 -28.32
C PHE A 532 6.26 -19.32 -28.80
N GLN A 533 7.13 -20.11 -28.16
CA GLN A 533 8.54 -20.24 -28.56
C GLN A 533 8.67 -20.80 -29.98
N LYS A 534 7.95 -21.88 -30.30
CA LYS A 534 7.94 -22.49 -31.65
C LYS A 534 7.44 -21.55 -32.73
N LEU A 535 6.37 -20.81 -32.45
CA LEU A 535 5.83 -19.83 -33.41
C LEU A 535 6.76 -18.63 -33.59
N LYS A 536 7.53 -18.25 -32.57
CA LYS A 536 8.53 -17.18 -32.67
C LYS A 536 9.71 -17.56 -33.57
N GLU A 537 10.05 -18.84 -33.65
CA GLU A 537 11.11 -19.36 -34.53
C GLU A 537 10.70 -19.40 -36.02
N LEU A 538 9.40 -19.35 -36.32
CA LEU A 538 8.90 -19.39 -37.69
C LEU A 538 9.00 -17.99 -38.36
N PRO A 539 9.52 -17.89 -39.60
CA PRO A 539 9.78 -16.62 -40.27
C PRO A 539 8.54 -15.86 -40.78
N ASP A 540 7.32 -16.39 -40.59
CA ASP A 540 6.05 -15.83 -41.12
C ASP A 540 4.93 -15.81 -40.07
N THR A 541 5.29 -15.38 -38.85
CA THR A 541 4.36 -15.31 -37.72
C THR A 541 4.04 -13.84 -37.42
N PRO A 542 2.77 -13.40 -37.54
CA PRO A 542 2.41 -12.03 -37.23
C PRO A 542 2.69 -11.67 -35.77
N GLU A 543 3.22 -10.47 -35.50
CA GLU A 543 3.50 -9.99 -34.14
C GLU A 543 2.23 -10.00 -33.26
N ASP A 544 1.06 -9.70 -33.83
CA ASP A 544 -0.23 -9.76 -33.13
C ASP A 544 -0.55 -11.18 -32.61
N THR A 545 -0.12 -12.21 -33.35
CA THR A 545 -0.33 -13.63 -32.97
C THR A 545 0.54 -13.98 -31.77
N LEU A 546 1.79 -13.50 -31.76
CA LEU A 546 2.71 -13.64 -30.63
C LEU A 546 2.24 -12.84 -29.41
N ALA A 547 1.71 -11.63 -29.62
CA ALA A 547 1.16 -10.81 -28.55
C ALA A 547 -0.07 -11.47 -27.90
N GLN A 548 -0.96 -12.08 -28.70
CA GLN A 548 -2.09 -12.85 -28.17
C GLN A 548 -1.60 -14.02 -27.31
N LEU A 549 -0.65 -14.82 -27.79
CA LEU A 549 -0.09 -15.97 -27.06
C LEU A 549 0.68 -15.57 -25.80
N ASN A 550 1.35 -14.42 -25.80
CA ASN A 550 2.05 -13.91 -24.62
C ASN A 550 1.13 -13.20 -23.60
N GLY A 551 -0.17 -13.11 -23.89
CA GLY A 551 -1.18 -12.46 -23.06
C GLY A 551 -1.86 -13.42 -22.09
N GLU A 552 -3.18 -13.52 -22.19
CA GLU A 552 -4.01 -14.33 -21.29
C GLU A 552 -3.85 -15.83 -21.55
N LEU A 553 -4.07 -16.64 -20.50
CA LEU A 553 -4.11 -18.10 -20.62
C LEU A 553 -5.29 -18.52 -21.48
N MET A 554 -5.01 -19.24 -22.54
CA MET A 554 -6.01 -19.69 -23.50
C MET A 554 -6.44 -21.12 -23.21
N ASN A 555 -7.68 -21.44 -23.59
CA ASN A 555 -8.14 -22.81 -23.58
C ASN A 555 -7.40 -23.64 -24.65
N LEU A 556 -7.07 -24.89 -24.32
CA LEU A 556 -6.45 -25.89 -25.21
C LEU A 556 -7.11 -25.96 -26.59
N THR A 557 -8.44 -25.89 -26.67
CA THR A 557 -9.19 -25.90 -27.94
C THR A 557 -8.83 -24.72 -28.84
N VAL A 558 -8.66 -23.53 -28.25
CA VAL A 558 -8.30 -22.31 -28.99
C VAL A 558 -6.86 -22.40 -29.48
N MET A 559 -5.94 -22.88 -28.62
CA MET A 559 -4.55 -23.12 -29.00
C MET A 559 -4.44 -24.09 -30.18
N TYR A 560 -5.22 -25.17 -30.14
CA TYR A 560 -5.28 -26.14 -31.23
C TYR A 560 -5.83 -25.54 -32.53
N GLN A 561 -7.02 -24.94 -32.50
CA GLN A 561 -7.72 -24.51 -33.72
C GLN A 561 -7.07 -23.30 -34.40
N ARG A 562 -6.61 -22.32 -33.61
CA ARG A 562 -6.11 -21.04 -34.15
C ARG A 562 -4.62 -21.05 -34.47
N PHE A 563 -3.82 -21.87 -33.78
CA PHE A 563 -2.37 -21.77 -33.84
C PHE A 563 -1.72 -23.09 -34.28
N ALA A 564 -1.93 -24.18 -33.55
CA ALA A 564 -1.22 -25.44 -33.81
C ALA A 564 -1.64 -26.08 -35.16
N LYS A 565 -2.96 -26.19 -35.41
CA LYS A 565 -3.47 -26.81 -36.65
C LYS A 565 -3.14 -26.02 -37.93
N PRO A 566 -3.35 -24.69 -38.01
CA PRO A 566 -3.07 -23.94 -39.24
C PRO A 566 -1.60 -23.93 -39.65
N LYS A 567 -0.69 -23.98 -38.67
CA LYS A 567 0.77 -24.00 -38.89
C LYS A 567 1.36 -25.42 -38.89
N LYS A 568 0.51 -26.47 -38.84
CA LYS A 568 0.91 -27.88 -38.84
C LYS A 568 1.95 -28.23 -37.76
N LEU A 569 1.81 -27.66 -36.57
CA LEU A 569 2.69 -27.95 -35.43
C LEU A 569 2.23 -29.25 -34.76
N TYR A 570 2.54 -30.39 -35.38
CA TYR A 570 1.99 -31.68 -34.96
C TYR A 570 2.43 -32.11 -33.56
N ASP A 571 3.65 -31.76 -33.15
CA ASP A 571 4.14 -32.03 -31.81
C ASP A 571 3.34 -31.26 -30.74
N MET A 572 3.00 -30.01 -31.01
CA MET A 572 2.11 -29.23 -30.14
C MET A 572 0.69 -29.76 -30.17
N MET A 573 0.20 -30.27 -31.31
CA MET A 573 -1.11 -30.93 -31.39
C MET A 573 -1.14 -32.19 -30.51
N LEU A 574 -0.12 -33.04 -30.60
CA LEU A 574 0.00 -34.25 -29.75
C LEU A 574 0.08 -33.87 -28.27
N LEU A 575 0.89 -32.87 -27.91
CA LEU A 575 0.98 -32.39 -26.52
C LEU A 575 -0.37 -31.91 -26.00
N ILE A 576 -1.09 -31.08 -26.77
CA ILE A 576 -2.43 -30.59 -26.40
C ILE A 576 -3.40 -31.75 -26.19
N PHE A 577 -3.42 -32.74 -27.09
CA PHE A 577 -4.31 -33.90 -26.94
C PHE A 577 -3.94 -34.78 -25.75
N GLY A 578 -2.64 -34.95 -25.46
CA GLY A 578 -2.16 -35.75 -24.34
C GLY A 578 -2.46 -35.15 -22.96
N THR A 579 -2.58 -33.83 -22.88
CA THR A 579 -2.91 -33.11 -21.62
C THR A 579 -4.40 -32.96 -21.36
N ALA A 580 -5.25 -33.30 -22.34
CA ALA A 580 -6.67 -33.09 -22.23
C ALA A 580 -7.32 -34.38 -21.68
N ASP A 581 -8.04 -34.30 -20.55
CA ASP A 581 -8.78 -35.42 -19.91
C ASP A 581 -10.02 -35.89 -20.70
N TRP A 582 -9.96 -35.80 -22.03
CA TRP A 582 -11.05 -36.22 -22.90
C TRP A 582 -10.87 -37.71 -23.19
N SER A 583 -11.65 -38.52 -22.48
CA SER A 583 -12.02 -39.92 -22.78
C SER A 583 -11.99 -40.26 -24.27
N ASP A 584 -11.81 -41.55 -24.61
CA ASP A 584 -12.11 -42.36 -25.84
C ASP A 584 -12.24 -41.68 -27.22
N SER A 585 -12.77 -40.46 -27.31
CA SER A 585 -12.87 -39.58 -28.47
C SER A 585 -11.55 -38.95 -28.95
N MET A 586 -10.45 -38.94 -28.17
CA MET A 586 -9.18 -38.33 -28.60
C MET A 586 -8.24 -39.28 -29.34
N ALA A 587 -8.32 -40.59 -29.11
CA ALA A 587 -7.48 -41.58 -29.78
C ALA A 587 -7.51 -41.46 -31.31
N PRO A 588 -8.68 -41.30 -31.99
CA PRO A 588 -8.71 -41.11 -33.44
C PRO A 588 -8.00 -39.83 -33.92
N ARG A 589 -7.97 -38.76 -33.11
CA ARG A 589 -7.28 -37.50 -33.45
C ARG A 589 -5.78 -37.63 -33.30
N ILE A 590 -5.33 -38.35 -32.28
CA ILE A 590 -3.91 -38.68 -32.07
C ILE A 590 -3.41 -39.54 -33.23
N GLN A 591 -4.15 -40.60 -33.58
CA GLN A 591 -3.85 -41.47 -34.72
C GLN A 591 -3.80 -40.69 -36.04
N ALA A 592 -4.80 -39.84 -36.31
CA ALA A 592 -4.80 -38.99 -37.51
C ALA A 592 -3.60 -38.04 -37.54
N THR A 593 -3.19 -37.49 -36.39
CA THR A 593 -2.03 -36.60 -36.30
C THR A 593 -0.73 -37.38 -36.58
N TRP A 594 -0.59 -38.59 -36.06
CA TRP A 594 0.53 -39.48 -36.38
C TRP A 594 0.57 -39.86 -37.85
N ALA A 595 -0.58 -40.16 -38.47
CA ALA A 595 -0.67 -40.42 -39.91
C ALA A 595 -0.22 -39.20 -40.74
N ASP A 596 -0.64 -38.00 -40.36
CA ASP A 596 -0.24 -36.76 -41.00
C ASP A 596 1.28 -36.51 -40.86
N ILE A 597 1.87 -36.77 -39.68
CA ILE A 597 3.32 -36.70 -39.43
C ILE A 597 4.08 -37.65 -40.36
N LEU A 598 3.64 -38.91 -40.42
CA LEU A 598 4.28 -39.94 -41.24
C LEU A 598 4.19 -39.61 -42.73
N ARG A 599 3.03 -39.14 -43.20
CA ARG A 599 2.83 -38.70 -44.59
C ARG A 599 3.75 -37.52 -44.94
N GLU A 600 3.80 -36.50 -44.09
CA GLU A 600 4.66 -35.33 -44.34
C GLU A 600 6.15 -35.70 -44.33
N ALA A 601 6.58 -36.60 -43.43
CA ALA A 601 7.95 -37.13 -43.43
C ALA A 601 8.31 -37.78 -44.78
N LYS A 602 7.37 -38.49 -45.42
CA LYS A 602 7.58 -39.06 -46.77
C LYS A 602 7.71 -37.99 -47.85
N GLU A 603 6.81 -37.00 -47.83
CA GLU A 603 6.76 -35.92 -48.84
C GLU A 603 8.01 -35.01 -48.80
N THR A 604 8.68 -34.92 -47.65
CA THR A 604 9.92 -34.11 -47.50
C THR A 604 11.16 -34.73 -48.17
N VAL A 605 11.10 -35.99 -48.61
CA VAL A 605 12.22 -36.66 -49.28
C VAL A 605 12.21 -36.35 -50.78
N PRO A 606 13.27 -35.74 -51.36
CA PRO A 606 13.35 -35.51 -52.80
C PRO A 606 13.47 -36.83 -53.57
N GLU A 607 12.77 -36.94 -54.71
CA GLU A 607 12.87 -38.09 -55.60
C GLU A 607 14.33 -38.34 -56.03
N GLY A 608 14.91 -39.47 -55.61
CA GLY A 608 16.30 -39.86 -55.91
C GLY A 608 17.35 -39.45 -54.86
N GLY A 609 16.95 -39.01 -53.67
CA GLY A 609 17.85 -38.74 -52.55
C GLY A 609 18.52 -39.99 -51.95
N VAL A 610 19.60 -39.79 -51.17
CA VAL A 610 20.31 -40.86 -50.43
C VAL A 610 19.46 -41.43 -49.28
N TYR A 611 18.54 -40.63 -48.74
CA TYR A 611 17.62 -41.03 -47.67
C TYR A 611 16.34 -41.60 -48.27
N THR A 612 15.90 -42.75 -47.76
CA THR A 612 14.61 -43.34 -48.14
C THR A 612 13.46 -42.68 -47.36
N ALA A 613 12.23 -42.85 -47.84
CA ALA A 613 11.02 -42.43 -47.13
C ALA A 613 10.95 -43.01 -45.69
N PHE A 614 11.40 -44.27 -45.53
CA PHE A 614 11.48 -44.95 -44.24
C PHE A 614 12.53 -44.34 -43.30
N ASP A 615 13.67 -43.85 -43.82
CA ASP A 615 14.69 -43.17 -43.01
C ASP A 615 14.17 -41.84 -42.45
N ALA A 616 13.39 -41.09 -43.25
CA ALA A 616 12.76 -39.85 -42.82
C ALA A 616 11.69 -40.10 -41.74
N GLN A 617 10.84 -41.12 -41.94
CA GLN A 617 9.88 -41.55 -40.92
C GLN A 617 10.57 -42.02 -39.64
N LYS A 618 11.64 -42.84 -39.74
CA LYS A 618 12.45 -43.28 -38.59
C LYS A 618 12.98 -42.10 -37.80
N SER A 619 13.57 -41.12 -38.47
CA SER A 619 14.12 -39.92 -37.83
C SER A 619 13.03 -39.14 -37.07
N LYS A 620 11.87 -38.92 -37.70
CA LYS A 620 10.77 -38.15 -37.09
C LYS A 620 10.10 -38.89 -35.94
N LEU A 621 9.92 -40.21 -36.07
CA LEU A 621 9.42 -41.08 -35.01
C LEU A 621 10.37 -41.09 -33.81
N LYS A 622 11.68 -41.12 -34.03
CA LYS A 622 12.65 -41.06 -32.95
C LYS A 622 12.60 -39.73 -32.20
N GLU A 623 12.54 -38.62 -32.94
CA GLU A 623 12.45 -37.26 -32.37
C GLU A 623 11.20 -37.10 -31.48
N LEU A 624 10.02 -37.46 -31.98
CA LEU A 624 8.76 -37.28 -31.26
C LEU A 624 8.50 -38.39 -30.25
N GLY A 625 8.89 -39.62 -30.56
CA GLY A 625 8.77 -40.77 -29.68
C GLY A 625 9.59 -40.59 -28.41
N GLN A 626 10.86 -40.18 -28.51
CA GLN A 626 11.69 -39.90 -27.33
C GLN A 626 11.17 -38.75 -26.47
N ARG A 627 10.34 -37.87 -27.04
CA ARG A 627 9.69 -36.78 -26.32
C ARG A 627 8.42 -37.23 -25.60
N PHE A 628 7.62 -38.10 -26.22
CA PHE A 628 6.27 -38.45 -25.75
C PHE A 628 6.13 -39.86 -25.17
N HIS A 629 7.16 -40.70 -25.18
CA HIS A 629 7.09 -42.10 -24.71
C HIS A 629 6.65 -42.25 -23.24
N THR A 630 6.82 -41.23 -22.41
CA THR A 630 6.38 -41.22 -21.00
C THR A 630 4.91 -40.84 -20.85
N ASN A 631 4.31 -40.19 -21.84
CA ASN A 631 2.92 -39.76 -21.81
C ASN A 631 2.01 -40.89 -22.31
N LYS A 632 1.35 -41.55 -21.37
CA LYS A 632 0.44 -42.68 -21.62
C LYS A 632 -0.73 -42.35 -22.55
N ASN A 633 -1.13 -41.08 -22.66
CA ASN A 633 -2.25 -40.69 -23.53
C ASN A 633 -1.81 -40.54 -25.00
N ILE A 634 -0.57 -40.12 -25.24
CA ILE A 634 -0.02 -39.91 -26.60
C ILE A 634 0.63 -41.21 -27.10
N PHE A 635 1.28 -41.92 -26.20
CA PHE A 635 2.03 -43.14 -26.45
C PHE A 635 1.67 -44.17 -25.35
N PRO A 636 0.47 -44.77 -25.41
CA PRO A 636 0.03 -45.76 -24.42
C PRO A 636 0.90 -47.02 -24.50
N VAL A 637 1.87 -47.09 -23.60
CA VAL A 637 2.63 -48.28 -23.27
C VAL A 637 1.63 -49.24 -22.59
N SER A 638 1.50 -50.46 -23.12
CA SER A 638 0.43 -51.38 -22.71
C SER A 638 0.61 -51.78 -21.24
N GLU A 639 -0.24 -51.31 -20.32
CA GLU A 639 -0.28 -51.75 -18.91
C GLU A 639 -0.82 -53.20 -18.78
N TYR A 640 -0.23 -54.14 -19.50
CA TYR A 640 -0.66 -55.54 -19.50
C TYR A 640 -0.13 -56.32 -18.28
N PHE A 641 0.90 -55.82 -17.58
CA PHE A 641 1.59 -56.59 -16.55
C PHE A 641 1.02 -56.52 -15.13
N GLU A 642 0.15 -55.57 -14.80
CA GLU A 642 -0.47 -55.51 -13.45
C GLU A 642 -1.83 -56.21 -13.34
N SER A 643 -2.56 -56.40 -14.45
CA SER A 643 -3.92 -56.97 -14.40
C SER A 643 -4.04 -58.44 -14.85
N VAL A 644 -3.03 -59.02 -15.51
CA VAL A 644 -3.06 -60.43 -15.95
C VAL A 644 -2.59 -61.36 -14.83
N GLY A 645 -3.46 -61.49 -13.83
CA GLY A 645 -3.45 -62.62 -12.91
C GLY A 645 -4.10 -63.86 -13.55
N ARG A 646 -3.30 -64.93 -13.69
CA ARG A 646 -3.67 -66.36 -13.72
C ARG A 646 -4.41 -67.02 -14.89
N ASP A 647 -5.13 -66.35 -15.79
CA ASP A 647 -5.74 -67.04 -16.93
C ASP A 647 -5.43 -66.32 -18.25
N GLY A 648 -4.50 -66.90 -19.03
CA GLY A 648 -3.98 -66.36 -20.30
C GLY A 648 -4.97 -66.38 -21.47
N ARG A 649 -6.18 -65.85 -21.29
CA ARG A 649 -7.15 -65.62 -22.38
C ARG A 649 -7.97 -64.36 -22.11
N ARG A 650 -7.73 -63.31 -22.89
CA ARG A 650 -8.77 -62.34 -23.27
C ARG A 650 -8.74 -62.13 -24.77
N GLN A 651 -9.81 -62.54 -25.45
CA GLN A 651 -10.17 -61.99 -26.76
C GLN A 651 -10.69 -60.57 -26.51
N ARG A 652 -10.15 -59.58 -27.23
CA ARG A 652 -10.69 -58.21 -27.25
C ARG A 652 -12.19 -58.27 -27.56
N THR A 653 -13.00 -57.63 -26.74
CA THR A 653 -14.41 -57.41 -27.09
C THR A 653 -14.49 -56.36 -28.21
N SER A 654 -15.54 -56.37 -29.03
CA SER A 654 -15.73 -55.41 -30.13
C SER A 654 -15.81 -53.94 -29.68
N SER A 655 -15.98 -53.69 -28.38
CA SER A 655 -15.90 -52.37 -27.75
C SER A 655 -14.45 -51.90 -27.55
N GLU A 656 -13.57 -52.81 -27.11
CA GLU A 656 -12.13 -52.57 -26.84
C GLU A 656 -11.29 -52.58 -28.12
N ALA A 657 -11.86 -53.03 -29.25
CA ALA A 657 -11.18 -53.02 -30.56
C ALA A 657 -11.01 -51.61 -31.15
N ASN A 658 -11.78 -50.61 -30.68
CA ASN A 658 -11.61 -49.20 -31.06
C ASN A 658 -10.53 -48.49 -30.22
N GLU A 659 -9.96 -49.16 -29.21
CA GLU A 659 -8.95 -48.63 -28.29
C GLU A 659 -7.54 -49.07 -28.71
N ILE A 660 -7.18 -48.86 -29.98
CA ILE A 660 -5.82 -49.12 -30.45
C ILE A 660 -4.90 -48.07 -29.83
N SER A 661 -3.94 -48.51 -29.01
CA SER A 661 -2.93 -47.63 -28.44
C SER A 661 -2.19 -46.84 -29.54
N GLY A 662 -1.75 -45.61 -29.25
CA GLY A 662 -0.89 -44.85 -30.17
C GLY A 662 0.35 -45.61 -30.62
N ALA A 663 0.95 -46.43 -29.75
CA ALA A 663 2.09 -47.28 -30.12
C ALA A 663 1.68 -48.44 -31.03
N GLU A 664 0.54 -49.07 -30.72
CA GLU A 664 -0.03 -50.16 -31.52
C GLU A 664 -0.44 -49.69 -32.91
N TYR A 665 -1.08 -48.52 -33.01
CA TYR A 665 -1.44 -47.87 -34.26
C TYR A 665 -0.21 -47.57 -35.12
N LEU A 666 0.86 -47.05 -34.50
CA LEU A 666 2.10 -46.75 -35.20
C LEU A 666 2.78 -48.03 -35.72
N VAL A 667 2.86 -49.09 -34.91
CA VAL A 667 3.42 -50.37 -35.35
C VAL A 667 2.57 -50.95 -36.49
N ASP A 668 1.25 -51.04 -36.34
CA ASP A 668 0.36 -51.54 -37.39
C ASP A 668 0.48 -50.75 -38.70
N THR A 669 0.45 -49.41 -38.62
CA THR A 669 0.56 -48.53 -39.78
C THR A 669 1.91 -48.71 -40.48
N LEU A 670 3.02 -48.76 -39.73
CA LEU A 670 4.36 -48.90 -40.30
C LEU A 670 4.58 -50.30 -40.90
N GLU A 671 4.13 -51.35 -40.23
CA GLU A 671 4.23 -52.73 -40.73
C GLU A 671 3.36 -52.91 -41.99
N HIS A 672 2.17 -52.31 -42.01
CA HIS A 672 1.31 -52.30 -43.20
C HIS A 672 2.00 -51.59 -44.38
N GLU A 673 2.57 -50.42 -44.15
CA GLU A 673 3.32 -49.68 -45.19
C GLU A 673 4.55 -50.46 -45.69
N CYS A 674 5.25 -51.18 -44.80
CA CYS A 674 6.37 -52.04 -45.19
C CYS A 674 5.91 -53.22 -46.05
N PHE A 675 4.77 -53.82 -45.71
CA PHE A 675 4.16 -54.89 -46.49
C PHE A 675 3.74 -54.43 -47.89
N GLU A 676 3.03 -53.29 -48.00
CA GLU A 676 2.63 -52.72 -49.30
C GLU A 676 3.85 -52.36 -50.17
N ALA A 677 4.91 -51.80 -49.58
CA ALA A 677 6.15 -51.50 -50.29
C ALA A 677 6.88 -52.78 -50.75
N ALA A 678 6.76 -53.89 -50.02
CA ALA A 678 7.33 -55.17 -50.41
C ALA A 678 6.58 -55.84 -51.57
N GLU A 679 5.25 -55.62 -51.70
CA GLU A 679 4.45 -56.14 -52.81
C GLU A 679 4.53 -55.29 -54.09
N THR A 680 4.88 -54.00 -53.98
CA THR A 680 4.91 -53.09 -55.13
C THR A 680 6.23 -53.20 -55.91
N GLU A 681 6.17 -53.69 -57.16
CA GLU A 681 7.35 -53.78 -58.04
C GLU A 681 7.93 -52.39 -58.35
N GLY A 682 9.20 -52.16 -57.96
CA GLY A 682 9.92 -50.89 -58.17
C GLY A 682 9.91 -49.93 -56.98
N ALA A 683 9.23 -50.26 -55.88
CA ALA A 683 9.27 -49.49 -54.64
C ALA A 683 10.56 -49.72 -53.84
N THR A 684 10.93 -48.73 -53.01
CA THR A 684 12.09 -48.83 -52.12
C THR A 684 11.79 -49.83 -51.00
N LYS A 685 12.61 -50.87 -50.85
CA LYS A 685 12.41 -51.87 -49.77
C LYS A 685 12.80 -51.29 -48.41
N ALA A 686 11.93 -51.50 -47.42
CA ALA A 686 12.21 -51.16 -46.03
C ALA A 686 13.37 -52.01 -45.47
N PRO A 687 14.25 -51.46 -44.61
CA PRO A 687 15.29 -52.24 -43.94
C PRO A 687 14.70 -53.29 -42.98
N GLU A 688 15.25 -54.50 -42.92
CA GLU A 688 14.69 -55.60 -42.12
C GLU A 688 14.66 -55.27 -40.61
N GLY A 689 13.47 -55.34 -40.00
CA GLY A 689 13.24 -55.09 -38.57
C GLY A 689 13.40 -53.64 -38.12
N TRP A 690 13.40 -52.66 -39.04
CA TRP A 690 13.62 -51.25 -38.69
C TRP A 690 12.52 -50.67 -37.77
N VAL A 691 11.28 -51.15 -37.86
CA VAL A 691 10.15 -50.72 -37.00
C VAL A 691 10.45 -51.09 -35.56
N VAL A 692 10.81 -52.36 -35.32
CA VAL A 692 11.22 -52.90 -34.02
C VAL A 692 12.41 -52.14 -33.46
N ASP A 693 13.45 -51.92 -34.28
CA ASP A 693 14.65 -51.20 -33.86
C ASP A 693 14.32 -49.75 -33.47
N THR A 694 13.47 -49.07 -34.25
CA THR A 694 13.07 -47.67 -34.00
C THR A 694 12.23 -47.54 -32.73
N MET A 695 11.24 -48.43 -32.53
CA MET A 695 10.43 -48.43 -31.31
C MET A 695 11.28 -48.74 -30.08
N ARG A 696 12.28 -49.62 -30.21
CA ARG A 696 13.21 -49.89 -29.11
C ARG A 696 14.11 -48.70 -28.80
N GLU A 697 14.59 -47.99 -29.82
CA GLU A 697 15.37 -46.74 -29.66
C GLU A 697 14.55 -45.60 -29.02
N ILE A 698 13.22 -45.62 -29.17
CA ILE A 698 12.29 -44.69 -28.51
C ILE A 698 12.11 -45.03 -27.02
N GLY A 699 12.34 -46.28 -26.63
CA GLY A 699 12.22 -46.76 -25.24
C GLY A 699 11.08 -47.75 -25.00
N VAL A 700 10.41 -48.24 -26.06
CA VAL A 700 9.34 -49.23 -25.93
C VAL A 700 9.93 -50.60 -25.52
N PRO A 701 9.37 -51.28 -24.51
CA PRO A 701 9.77 -52.64 -24.14
C PRO A 701 9.54 -53.67 -25.26
N PHE A 702 10.39 -54.70 -25.34
CA PHE A 702 10.19 -55.82 -26.27
C PHE A 702 8.93 -56.61 -25.96
N SER A 703 8.56 -56.77 -24.69
CA SER A 703 7.32 -57.47 -24.31
C SER A 703 6.10 -56.86 -24.97
N GLU A 704 6.04 -55.53 -25.05
CA GLU A 704 4.90 -54.82 -25.60
C GLU A 704 4.86 -54.85 -27.12
N LEU A 705 6.03 -54.71 -27.77
CA LEU A 705 6.14 -54.88 -29.21
C LEU A 705 5.74 -56.30 -29.62
N PHE A 706 6.12 -57.30 -28.82
CA PHE A 706 5.70 -58.68 -29.02
C PHE A 706 4.19 -58.85 -28.87
N ASP A 707 3.57 -58.26 -27.85
CA ASP A 707 2.12 -58.32 -27.64
C ASP A 707 1.34 -57.64 -28.78
N VAL A 708 1.83 -56.48 -29.27
CA VAL A 708 1.24 -55.78 -30.42
C VAL A 708 1.30 -56.65 -31.67
N LEU A 709 2.46 -57.22 -32.01
CA LEU A 709 2.59 -58.10 -33.18
C LEU A 709 1.72 -59.36 -33.04
N CYS A 710 1.67 -59.97 -31.86
CA CYS A 710 0.76 -61.10 -31.60
C CYS A 710 -0.71 -60.69 -31.76
N GLY A 711 -1.08 -59.50 -31.30
CA GLY A 711 -2.41 -58.92 -31.45
C GLY A 711 -2.79 -58.73 -32.92
N LEU A 712 -1.90 -58.17 -33.74
CA LEU A 712 -2.11 -58.01 -35.19
C LEU A 712 -2.27 -59.36 -35.89
N PHE A 713 -1.43 -60.34 -35.54
CA PHE A 713 -1.50 -61.71 -36.06
C PHE A 713 -2.83 -62.39 -35.71
N ASP A 714 -3.29 -62.25 -34.47
CA ASP A 714 -4.50 -62.89 -33.98
C ASP A 714 -5.78 -62.21 -34.48
N ALA A 715 -5.76 -60.88 -34.65
CA ALA A 715 -6.90 -60.10 -35.11
C ALA A 715 -7.28 -60.43 -36.55
N LYS A 716 -6.30 -60.78 -37.40
CA LYS A 716 -6.48 -61.10 -38.83
C LYS A 716 -7.28 -60.06 -39.61
N LEU A 717 -7.20 -58.80 -39.18
CA LEU A 717 -7.81 -57.67 -39.86
C LEU A 717 -6.96 -57.32 -41.09
N PRO A 718 -7.56 -56.85 -42.20
CA PRO A 718 -6.79 -56.40 -43.37
C PRO A 718 -5.73 -55.35 -42.99
N PRO A 719 -4.47 -55.46 -43.47
CA PRO A 719 -3.94 -56.36 -44.52
C PRO A 719 -3.63 -57.80 -44.06
N TRP A 720 -3.59 -58.06 -42.75
CA TRP A 720 -3.14 -59.29 -42.08
C TRP A 720 -4.10 -60.49 -42.20
N SER A 721 -4.92 -60.53 -43.25
CA SER A 721 -5.88 -61.61 -43.51
C SER A 721 -5.35 -62.67 -44.48
N SER A 722 -4.34 -62.34 -45.30
CA SER A 722 -3.76 -63.25 -46.28
C SER A 722 -2.58 -64.04 -45.69
N THR A 723 -2.34 -65.25 -46.20
CA THR A 723 -1.20 -66.08 -45.79
C THR A 723 0.15 -65.37 -46.01
N LYS A 724 0.26 -64.57 -47.09
CA LYS A 724 1.46 -63.78 -47.38
C LYS A 724 1.68 -62.67 -46.36
N ALA A 725 0.65 -61.91 -46.02
CA ALA A 725 0.74 -60.84 -45.01
C ALA A 725 1.03 -61.39 -43.61
N LEU A 726 0.41 -62.51 -43.23
CA LEU A 726 0.71 -63.19 -41.96
C LEU A 726 2.15 -63.72 -41.93
N THR A 727 2.67 -64.24 -43.05
CA THR A 727 4.06 -64.71 -43.14
C THR A 727 5.06 -63.55 -43.02
N PHE A 728 4.73 -62.38 -43.58
CA PHE A 728 5.52 -61.16 -43.41
C PHE A 728 5.61 -60.75 -41.94
N LEU A 729 4.46 -60.65 -41.26
CA LEU A 729 4.38 -60.27 -39.85
C LEU A 729 5.08 -61.28 -38.93
N VAL A 730 5.03 -62.58 -39.25
CA VAL A 730 5.78 -63.61 -38.52
C VAL A 730 7.29 -63.50 -38.75
N ASN A 731 7.74 -63.08 -39.93
CA ASN A 731 9.16 -62.82 -40.18
C ASN A 731 9.68 -61.66 -39.33
N ASP A 732 8.92 -60.56 -39.21
CA ASP A 732 9.29 -59.45 -38.34
C ASP A 732 9.18 -59.81 -36.85
N GLY A 733 8.16 -60.58 -36.45
CA GLY A 733 8.06 -61.16 -35.12
C GLY A 733 9.24 -62.09 -34.77
N CYS A 734 9.71 -62.89 -35.72
CA CYS A 734 10.92 -63.70 -35.58
C CYS A 734 12.17 -62.82 -35.38
N GLY A 735 12.30 -61.75 -36.17
CA GLY A 735 13.37 -60.76 -36.03
C GLY A 735 13.35 -60.01 -34.69
N LEU A 736 12.16 -59.78 -34.11
CA LEU A 736 11.99 -59.23 -32.77
C LEU A 736 12.45 -60.21 -31.69
N LEU A 737 12.04 -61.48 -31.78
CA LEU A 737 12.41 -62.51 -30.80
C LEU A 737 13.93 -62.79 -30.80
N GLU A 738 14.58 -62.81 -31.96
CA GLU A 738 16.04 -62.95 -32.06
C GLU A 738 16.78 -61.80 -31.36
N ARG A 739 16.28 -60.57 -31.50
CA ARG A 739 16.83 -59.38 -30.82
C ARG A 739 16.56 -59.41 -29.32
N TRP A 740 15.35 -59.78 -28.91
CA TRP A 740 14.96 -59.87 -27.49
C TRP A 740 15.78 -60.95 -26.78
N LEU A 741 15.93 -62.14 -27.36
CA LEU A 741 16.77 -63.23 -26.84
C LEU A 741 18.25 -62.82 -26.75
N ARG A 742 18.77 -62.10 -27.76
CA ARG A 742 20.13 -61.56 -27.73
C ARG A 742 20.31 -60.58 -26.57
N GLU A 743 19.35 -59.70 -26.31
CA GLU A 743 19.42 -58.75 -25.18
C GLU A 743 19.32 -59.46 -23.82
N VAL A 744 18.44 -60.46 -23.69
CA VAL A 744 18.33 -61.28 -22.46
C VAL A 744 19.64 -62.03 -22.17
N LYS A 745 20.32 -62.54 -23.21
CA LYS A 745 21.64 -63.19 -23.08
C LYS A 745 22.75 -62.22 -22.67
N LEU A 746 22.72 -60.99 -23.17
CA LEU A 746 23.76 -59.98 -22.92
C LEU A 746 23.64 -59.33 -21.53
N ARG A 747 22.45 -59.19 -20.96
CA ARG A 747 22.20 -58.50 -19.68
C ARG A 747 22.03 -59.47 -18.50
N THR A 748 23.13 -59.92 -17.88
CA THR A 748 23.07 -60.86 -16.73
C THR A 748 22.90 -60.20 -15.35
N ARG A 749 22.93 -58.86 -15.19
CA ARG A 749 22.72 -58.22 -13.88
C ARG A 749 22.37 -56.71 -14.01
N SER A 750 21.27 -56.34 -13.35
CA SER A 750 20.83 -55.00 -12.86
C SER A 750 19.80 -54.16 -13.64
N VAL A 751 18.66 -53.96 -12.94
CA VAL A 751 17.73 -52.82 -12.82
C VAL A 751 17.06 -52.27 -14.08
N GLU A 752 15.95 -52.93 -14.43
CA GLU A 752 14.70 -52.52 -15.12
C GLU A 752 14.29 -53.73 -15.97
N ARG A 753 13.48 -54.62 -15.37
CA ARG A 753 13.11 -55.89 -15.99
C ARG A 753 12.02 -55.63 -17.03
N ASP A 754 12.37 -55.63 -18.30
CA ASP A 754 11.44 -56.06 -19.34
C ASP A 754 11.25 -57.58 -19.18
N PRO A 755 10.08 -58.06 -18.72
CA PRO A 755 9.88 -59.46 -18.37
C PRO A 755 9.80 -60.35 -19.62
N PHE A 756 10.85 -61.15 -19.84
CA PHE A 756 10.78 -62.23 -20.84
C PHE A 756 9.84 -63.33 -20.34
N LEU A 757 8.81 -63.67 -21.11
CA LEU A 757 7.79 -64.69 -20.80
C LEU A 757 7.94 -65.93 -21.71
N PRO A 758 8.81 -66.90 -21.37
CA PRO A 758 9.11 -68.03 -22.26
C PRO A 758 7.87 -68.82 -22.70
N ARG A 759 6.88 -69.00 -21.82
CA ARG A 759 5.68 -69.78 -22.15
C ARG A 759 4.78 -69.08 -23.18
N THR A 760 4.53 -67.79 -22.98
CA THR A 760 3.72 -66.99 -23.92
C THR A 760 4.37 -66.90 -25.29
N VAL A 761 5.70 -66.77 -25.31
CA VAL A 761 6.46 -66.75 -26.56
C VAL A 761 6.41 -68.12 -27.26
N ASP A 762 6.50 -69.23 -26.53
CA ASP A 762 6.49 -70.57 -27.12
C ASP A 762 5.10 -70.89 -27.72
N ASP A 763 4.04 -70.53 -26.99
CA ASP A 763 2.66 -70.63 -27.46
C ASP A 763 2.42 -69.80 -28.74
N ALA A 764 3.04 -68.62 -28.87
CA ALA A 764 2.97 -67.82 -30.08
C ALA A 764 3.76 -68.44 -31.23
N VAL A 765 4.99 -68.91 -30.99
CA VAL A 765 5.84 -69.56 -32.01
C VAL A 765 5.16 -70.80 -32.56
N VAL A 766 4.51 -71.62 -31.71
CA VAL A 766 3.72 -72.79 -32.16
C VAL A 766 2.56 -72.36 -33.07
N ARG A 767 1.85 -71.27 -32.75
CA ARG A 767 0.76 -70.73 -33.58
C ARG A 767 1.27 -70.18 -34.91
N TRP A 768 2.41 -69.50 -34.90
CA TRP A 768 3.06 -68.96 -36.09
C TRP A 768 3.52 -70.08 -37.03
N LEU A 769 4.17 -71.13 -36.50
CA LEU A 769 4.56 -72.32 -37.26
C LEU A 769 3.37 -73.05 -37.90
N ALA A 770 2.22 -73.10 -37.22
CA ALA A 770 1.00 -73.72 -37.77
C ALA A 770 0.39 -72.94 -38.96
N THR A 771 0.74 -71.67 -39.13
CA THR A 771 0.17 -70.79 -40.16
C THR A 771 1.10 -70.65 -41.37
N ILE A 772 2.41 -70.83 -41.19
CA ILE A 772 3.39 -70.84 -42.28
C ILE A 772 3.33 -72.18 -43.01
N ASN A 773 3.26 -72.13 -44.34
CA ASN A 773 3.41 -73.33 -45.17
C ASN A 773 4.91 -73.64 -45.32
N GLY A 774 5.43 -74.61 -44.56
CA GLY A 774 6.87 -74.93 -44.49
C GLY A 774 7.56 -75.22 -45.84
N ASN A 775 6.79 -75.57 -46.86
CA ASN A 775 7.30 -75.77 -48.22
C ASN A 775 7.57 -74.47 -48.99
N GLU A 776 6.93 -73.35 -48.63
CA GLU A 776 7.08 -72.05 -49.30
C GLU A 776 8.15 -71.14 -48.64
N PHE A 777 8.40 -71.31 -47.33
CA PHE A 777 9.34 -70.47 -46.57
C PHE A 777 10.24 -71.29 -45.58
N PRO A 778 11.09 -72.20 -46.09
CA PRO A 778 11.87 -73.14 -45.26
C PRO A 778 12.90 -72.46 -44.34
N GLU A 779 13.35 -71.26 -44.67
CA GLU A 779 14.33 -70.51 -43.87
C GLU A 779 13.68 -69.88 -42.63
N LEU A 780 12.45 -69.38 -42.73
CA LEU A 780 11.70 -68.81 -41.60
C LEU A 780 11.30 -69.90 -40.60
N GLU A 781 10.86 -71.06 -41.09
CA GLU A 781 10.56 -72.23 -40.25
C GLU A 781 11.79 -72.67 -39.43
N LYS A 782 12.97 -72.70 -40.06
CA LYS A 782 14.23 -73.03 -39.38
C LYS A 782 14.60 -71.99 -38.31
N ARG A 783 14.38 -70.69 -38.56
CA ARG A 783 14.64 -69.63 -37.57
C ARG A 783 13.71 -69.75 -36.35
N LEU A 784 12.42 -69.97 -36.58
CA LEU A 784 11.44 -70.16 -35.50
C LEU A 784 11.72 -71.42 -34.65
N HIS A 785 12.09 -72.53 -35.28
CA HIS A 785 12.54 -73.72 -34.55
C HIS A 785 13.80 -73.47 -33.72
N ALA A 786 14.77 -72.71 -34.25
CA ALA A 786 15.96 -72.33 -33.50
C ALA A 786 15.63 -71.45 -32.27
N ILE A 787 14.67 -70.52 -32.40
CA ILE A 787 14.16 -69.70 -31.29
C ILE A 787 13.47 -70.58 -30.24
N SER A 788 12.60 -71.51 -30.65
CA SER A 788 11.94 -72.44 -29.71
C SER A 788 12.95 -73.34 -29.00
N GLU A 789 13.94 -73.91 -29.71
CA GLU A 789 15.03 -74.67 -29.08
C GLU A 789 15.83 -73.84 -28.09
N GLU A 790 16.11 -72.58 -28.42
CA GLU A 790 16.85 -71.66 -27.57
C GLU A 790 16.08 -71.31 -26.30
N MET A 791 14.77 -71.13 -26.40
CA MET A 791 13.89 -70.91 -25.26
C MET A 791 13.79 -72.13 -24.35
N HIS A 792 13.71 -73.34 -24.91
CA HIS A 792 13.76 -74.60 -24.17
C HIS A 792 15.09 -74.79 -23.41
N ARG A 793 16.17 -74.10 -23.82
CA ARG A 793 17.46 -74.08 -23.09
C ARG A 793 17.54 -73.01 -22.00
N MET A 794 16.64 -72.02 -22.01
CA MET A 794 16.60 -70.91 -21.04
C MET A 794 15.65 -71.15 -19.87
N VAL A 795 14.62 -71.99 -20.05
CA VAL A 795 13.74 -72.53 -19.00
C VAL A 795 14.43 -73.71 -18.31
#